data_AF-A0A087HKM8-F1
#
_entry.id   AF-A0A087HKM8-F1
#
_cell.length_a   1.000
_cell.length_b   1.000
_cell.length_c   1.000
_cell.angle_alpha   90.00
_cell.angle_beta   90.00
_cell.angle_gamma   90.00
#
_symmetry.space_group_name_H-M   'P 1'
#
loop_
_entity.id
_entity.type
_entity.pdbx_description
1 polymer ?
#
loop_
_entity_poly.entity_id
_entity_poly.type
_entity_poly.pdbx_seq_one_letter_code
_entity_poly.pdbx_strand_id
1 'polypeptide(L)'
;MKRKIIELEEGWSYIVTKLNEIIEAEPEPKCNSVQYSDIYKTIYNMCTQKPPHDYSQQIYDGYFQVIVDYTKQTVYKEMQSKAKDAVLAYIRRGREGEEIDYEVLKNVLNFYVEYGMGTMEKYEEDIESFIIQDTTSYYSCKALSWIQEDSCPQYMLKAEECLNREDRVTHCLHSSTVPKLVKIVRNELLVVVAKQLIENEHSGCLALLRDAKKDDLSRMFRLFRLIPQALESIVDLSKKHVTAEASFLIKQAEDAATNQEQEVRLQVLIRIVIKLHNKYMECFQNRFQFHKALQEVFEIFCNKKVAGSSSNAELLATFCDNLLKKGGSEKMSDEAIEAKLENIVKFLVYISDKDLFSEFYRKKQARRLLFDRSANDEHERSVLTKLKEQFGGQFTSKMEGMVTDMTMARESQNNFKEYIATNMTANTGIDFTVTVLTTGFWPSYKTCDLKLPSEMAKCVEVFKAFYETKTKHRRLQWIYSLGTCHIIGKFDQKPIELIVSTYQAAVLLLFNNTERLSYNEMLEQLNLSHEDLVRLLHSLSCAKYKILIKEPMSKSISRTDVFEYNSMFTDRMRRIKIPLASMDERKKVVEDVDKDRRYAIDASLVRIMKSRKVLGHQQLVSECVEHLSRMFKPDIKMIKKRIEDLISRDYLERDYENPSILNTEMPSNTEGSWHDMLPQPGICHVYHEMQSEAKEAVLKLIHGGREGEQIDYELLKNVLDVYVEIGMGNMEKYEEDFEVFMLQDTTSYYSHKASSWIQDDSCPEYMLKAEKCLKKERERATHYLHSSTETKLVKIVQNELLVVFAKELLENEHSGFLALLRDNKMDDLSRIYRLYHSIPQGLELVADLFNKHVTAEGTILIKQAEDAATTQSANTCGVEEQLLRLQVLIGIVLELRDKYMVYVTECFQNRFLFHKALQVAFEIFCNKKVAGSSSNAELLATFCDNLLKKGGSDNLSDEAIEAWLENVVEFLVYISDKDLFAEFYRKKQARRLLFDRCSNEGHERSILTKLKEQFGREFTFKMEGMVTDMTLARESQNSFEEYLATNMTANPGIDLTVTVLTTRLLHSLSCAKYKILIKEPMSSSISKTDVFELNSKFTDRMPRIKIPLPPMDERKKVVEDVDRDRRYAIDASLVRIMKSRKVLGHQQLVSECVEHNSRMFKPDINMIKKRIEDLISRDYLERDSENPNILKYLA
;
A
#
# COMPACT_ATOMS: atom_id res chain seq x y z
N MET A 1 39.06 39.61 81.53
CA MET A 1 39.18 40.75 80.58
C MET A 1 37.83 40.96 79.91
N LYS A 2 37.21 42.15 80.01
CA LYS A 2 36.03 42.50 79.22
C LYS A 2 36.47 42.61 77.75
N ARG A 3 35.88 41.84 76.83
CA ARG A 3 36.12 42.01 75.38
C ARG A 3 35.68 43.44 74.99
N LYS A 4 36.55 44.19 74.32
CA LYS A 4 36.25 45.52 73.78
C LYS A 4 35.26 45.34 72.62
N ILE A 5 34.15 46.07 72.62
CA ILE A 5 33.18 46.08 71.52
C ILE A 5 33.79 46.90 70.38
N ILE A 6 33.77 46.37 69.15
CA ILE A 6 34.15 47.09 67.94
C ILE A 6 32.85 47.62 67.33
N GLU A 7 32.74 48.95 67.18
CA GLU A 7 31.60 49.59 66.53
C GLU A 7 31.66 49.40 65.00
N LEU A 8 30.49 49.40 64.34
CA LEU A 8 30.38 49.09 62.91
C LEU A 8 31.23 50.02 62.03
N GLU A 9 31.22 51.33 62.29
CA GLU A 9 31.94 52.32 61.48
C GLU A 9 33.47 52.12 61.52
N GLU A 10 34.02 51.86 62.71
CA GLU A 10 35.46 51.65 62.91
C GLU A 10 35.92 50.34 62.23
N GLY A 11 35.15 49.27 62.42
CA GLY A 11 35.46 47.97 61.84
C GLY A 11 35.26 47.91 60.33
N TRP A 12 34.15 48.47 59.81
CA TRP A 12 33.84 48.49 58.38
C TRP A 12 34.81 49.37 57.61
N SER A 13 35.19 50.55 58.12
CA SER A 13 36.19 51.43 57.48
C SER A 13 37.53 50.72 57.29
N TYR A 14 37.93 49.87 58.26
CA TYR A 14 39.15 49.07 58.14
C TYR A 14 39.00 47.95 57.10
N ILE A 15 37.87 47.24 57.11
CA ILE A 15 37.57 46.13 56.18
C ILE A 15 37.46 46.63 54.73
N VAL A 16 36.71 47.70 54.46
CA VAL A 16 36.47 48.21 53.10
C VAL A 16 37.75 48.77 52.46
N THR A 17 38.60 49.43 53.24
CA THR A 17 39.89 49.95 52.74
C THR A 17 40.78 48.81 52.29
N LYS A 18 40.85 47.73 53.07
CA LYS A 18 41.64 46.54 52.72
C LYS A 18 41.02 45.74 51.59
N LEU A 19 39.70 45.70 51.50
CA LEU A 19 38.97 45.05 50.41
C LEU A 19 39.26 45.75 49.07
N ASN A 20 39.21 47.08 49.02
CA ASN A 20 39.56 47.84 47.82
C ASN A 20 41.03 47.67 47.42
N GLU A 21 41.97 47.67 48.38
CA GLU A 21 43.38 47.37 48.11
C GLU A 21 43.58 45.97 47.50
N ILE A 22 42.76 44.97 47.88
CA ILE A 22 42.83 43.60 47.32
C ILE A 22 42.22 43.55 45.92
N ILE A 23 41.12 44.25 45.68
CA ILE A 23 40.41 44.27 44.40
C ILE A 23 41.20 45.03 43.32
N GLU A 24 41.91 46.11 43.71
CA GLU A 24 42.69 46.95 42.79
C GLU A 24 44.15 46.48 42.62
N ALA A 25 44.62 45.47 43.37
CA ALA A 25 46.01 45.02 43.30
C ALA A 25 46.33 44.18 42.05
N GLU A 26 47.23 44.71 41.20
CA GLU A 26 48.01 43.94 40.21
C GLU A 26 48.86 42.83 40.88
N PRO A 27 49.32 41.79 40.14
CA PRO A 27 49.32 40.40 40.59
C PRO A 27 50.42 40.08 41.62
N GLU A 28 50.27 40.51 42.87
CA GLU A 28 51.00 40.00 44.03
C GLU A 28 50.30 40.45 45.34
N PRO A 29 49.81 39.54 46.22
CA PRO A 29 49.07 39.95 47.40
C PRO A 29 50.01 40.44 48.52
N LYS A 30 49.99 41.74 48.82
CA LYS A 30 50.64 42.31 50.02
C LYS A 30 49.74 42.22 51.28
N CYS A 31 49.05 41.10 51.48
CA CYS A 31 48.44 40.81 52.77
C CYS A 31 49.34 39.80 53.49
N ASN A 32 50.22 40.29 54.37
CA ASN A 32 51.05 39.39 55.16
C ASN A 32 50.17 38.56 56.12
N SER A 33 50.65 37.39 56.56
CA SER A 33 49.91 36.49 57.47
C SER A 33 49.33 37.21 58.70
N VAL A 34 50.02 38.26 59.17
CA VAL A 34 49.58 39.10 60.29
C VAL A 34 48.35 39.94 59.91
N GLN A 35 48.38 40.62 58.77
CA GLN A 35 47.27 41.42 58.24
C GLN A 35 46.04 40.56 57.94
N TYR A 36 46.22 39.35 57.37
CA TYR A 36 45.11 38.42 57.17
C TYR A 36 44.53 37.94 58.51
N SER A 37 45.39 37.65 59.48
CA SER A 37 44.96 37.31 60.84
C SER A 37 44.20 38.46 61.49
N ASP A 38 44.62 39.71 61.27
CA ASP A 38 43.99 40.89 61.85
C ASP A 38 42.66 41.22 61.19
N ILE A 39 42.54 41.09 59.86
CA ILE A 39 41.26 41.21 59.13
C ILE A 39 40.31 40.10 59.59
N TYR A 40 40.77 38.84 59.63
CA TYR A 40 39.97 37.70 60.09
C TYR A 40 39.52 37.88 61.54
N LYS A 41 40.41 38.30 62.46
CA LYS A 41 40.05 38.57 63.86
C LYS A 41 39.04 39.72 63.97
N THR A 42 39.18 40.76 63.16
CA THR A 42 38.26 41.91 63.15
C THR A 42 36.87 41.47 62.72
N ILE A 43 36.76 40.76 61.59
CA ILE A 43 35.50 40.19 61.10
C ILE A 43 34.91 39.21 62.11
N TYR A 44 35.72 38.26 62.60
CA TYR A 44 35.28 37.25 63.57
C TYR A 44 34.77 37.89 64.87
N ASN A 45 35.46 38.91 65.38
CA ASN A 45 35.03 39.61 66.58
C ASN A 45 33.72 40.36 66.34
N MET A 46 33.57 41.06 65.21
CA MET A 46 32.34 41.79 64.86
C MET A 46 31.13 40.86 64.63
N CYS A 47 31.34 39.67 64.06
CA CYS A 47 30.29 38.67 63.83
C CYS A 47 29.94 37.83 65.07
N THR A 48 30.72 37.90 66.17
CA THR A 48 30.50 37.09 67.38
C THR A 48 30.17 37.92 68.63
N GLN A 49 29.92 39.22 68.46
CA GLN A 49 29.45 40.08 69.56
C GLN A 49 28.00 39.73 69.93
N LYS A 50 27.60 39.96 71.18
CA LYS A 50 26.22 39.72 71.61
C LYS A 50 25.29 40.83 71.10
N PRO A 51 24.01 40.53 70.79
CA PRO A 51 23.01 41.54 70.46
C PRO A 51 22.98 42.66 71.51
N PRO A 52 22.89 43.95 71.12
CA PRO A 52 22.57 44.48 69.79
C PRO A 52 23.78 44.74 68.85
N HIS A 53 24.98 44.24 69.16
CA HIS A 53 26.22 44.56 68.43
C HIS A 53 26.70 43.46 67.45
N ASP A 54 25.82 42.51 67.08
CA ASP A 54 26.11 41.53 66.03
C ASP A 54 25.96 42.21 64.66
N TYR A 55 27.08 42.36 63.96
CA TYR A 55 27.16 43.08 62.69
C TYR A 55 27.36 42.17 61.48
N SER A 56 27.16 40.86 61.65
CA SER A 56 27.38 39.85 60.60
C SER A 56 26.64 40.15 59.29
N GLN A 57 25.36 40.51 59.35
CA GLN A 57 24.56 40.86 58.18
C GLN A 57 25.08 42.13 57.48
N GLN A 58 25.36 43.18 58.25
CA GLN A 58 25.78 44.49 57.72
C GLN A 58 27.17 44.44 57.07
N ILE A 59 28.08 43.59 57.60
CA ILE A 59 29.39 43.35 57.00
C ILE A 59 29.24 42.59 55.68
N TYR A 60 28.34 41.60 55.61
CA TYR A 60 28.08 40.86 54.38
C TYR A 60 27.47 41.77 53.29
N ASP A 61 26.47 42.57 53.65
CA ASP A 61 25.82 43.50 52.72
C ASP A 61 26.81 44.54 52.19
N GLY A 62 27.68 45.08 53.06
CA GLY A 62 28.74 46.00 52.66
C GLY A 62 29.77 45.35 51.73
N TYR A 63 30.22 44.13 52.03
CA TYR A 63 31.17 43.39 51.19
C TYR A 63 30.59 43.12 49.81
N PHE A 64 29.34 42.64 49.78
CA PHE A 64 28.60 42.36 48.57
C PHE A 64 28.48 43.62 47.70
N GLN A 65 28.12 44.76 48.30
CA GLN A 65 27.97 46.02 47.58
C GLN A 65 29.28 46.48 46.92
N VAL A 66 30.42 46.39 47.62
CA VAL A 66 31.73 46.79 47.09
C VAL A 66 32.13 45.95 45.88
N ILE A 67 31.94 44.62 45.96
CA ILE A 67 32.25 43.70 44.85
C ILE A 67 31.31 43.96 43.66
N VAL A 68 30.02 44.15 43.92
CA VAL A 68 29.02 44.44 42.88
C VAL A 68 29.32 45.76 42.18
N ASP A 69 29.67 46.81 42.92
CA ASP A 69 29.97 48.13 42.35
C ASP A 69 31.25 48.09 41.50
N TYR A 70 32.31 47.43 41.96
CA TYR A 70 33.53 47.28 41.16
C TYR A 70 33.28 46.48 39.87
N THR A 71 32.54 45.38 39.97
CA THR A 71 32.24 44.52 38.81
C THR A 71 31.35 45.27 37.80
N LYS A 72 30.38 46.07 38.26
CA LYS A 72 29.49 46.88 37.41
C LYS A 72 30.17 48.08 36.78
N GLN A 73 30.90 48.87 37.58
CA GLN A 73 31.39 50.18 37.14
C GLN A 73 32.72 50.09 36.37
N THR A 74 33.53 49.07 36.66
CA THR A 74 34.87 48.90 36.09
C THR A 74 34.94 47.74 35.10
N VAL A 75 34.72 46.50 35.57
CA VAL A 75 34.97 45.29 34.76
C VAL A 75 34.02 45.18 33.57
N TYR A 76 32.71 45.29 33.80
CA TYR A 76 31.72 45.11 32.73
C TYR A 76 31.80 46.20 31.66
N LYS A 77 31.98 47.46 32.08
CA LYS A 77 32.03 48.62 31.17
C LYS A 77 33.23 48.56 30.21
N GLU A 78 34.40 48.14 30.69
CA GLU A 78 35.56 47.96 29.81
C GLU A 78 35.44 46.74 28.91
N MET A 79 34.89 45.63 29.42
CA MET A 79 34.75 44.37 28.68
C MET A 79 33.70 44.46 27.57
N GLN A 80 32.53 45.06 27.84
CA GLN A 80 31.38 45.10 26.93
C GLN A 80 31.74 45.62 25.53
N SER A 81 32.48 46.73 25.46
CA SER A 81 32.85 47.35 24.18
C SER A 81 33.79 46.49 23.33
N LYS A 82 34.80 45.87 23.95
CA LYS A 82 35.82 45.06 23.24
C LYS A 82 35.34 43.65 22.92
N ALA A 83 34.57 43.04 23.82
CA ALA A 83 34.09 41.68 23.67
C ALA A 83 33.05 41.57 22.54
N LYS A 84 32.18 42.57 22.38
CA LYS A 84 31.20 42.60 21.28
C LYS A 84 31.86 42.53 19.90
N ASP A 85 32.81 43.43 19.62
CA ASP A 85 33.48 43.47 18.31
C ASP A 85 34.30 42.20 18.06
N ALA A 86 34.93 41.66 19.11
CA ALA A 86 35.66 40.40 19.03
C ALA A 86 34.75 39.21 18.72
N VAL A 87 33.58 39.11 19.36
CA VAL A 87 32.59 38.04 19.13
C VAL A 87 32.08 38.07 17.68
N LEU A 88 31.70 39.24 17.17
CA LEU A 88 31.23 39.37 15.78
C LEU A 88 32.33 39.02 14.77
N ALA A 89 33.56 39.49 15.00
CA ALA A 89 34.70 39.14 14.15
C ALA A 89 35.00 37.64 14.17
N TYR A 90 34.87 37.00 15.33
CA TYR A 90 35.10 35.56 15.50
C TYR A 90 34.06 34.72 14.74
N ILE A 91 32.78 35.12 14.81
CA ILE A 91 31.69 34.47 14.06
C ILE A 91 31.90 34.64 12.54
N ARG A 92 32.29 35.83 12.07
CA ARG A 92 32.56 36.08 10.64
C ARG A 92 33.69 35.21 10.10
N ARG A 93 34.80 35.07 10.85
CA ARG A 93 35.92 34.18 10.48
C ARG A 93 35.47 32.72 10.36
N GLY A 94 34.64 32.25 11.29
CA GLY A 94 34.02 30.92 11.20
C GLY A 94 33.13 30.74 9.95
N ARG A 95 32.37 31.78 9.56
CA ARG A 95 31.55 31.76 8.34
C ARG A 95 32.37 31.73 7.05
N GLU A 96 33.58 32.28 7.08
CA GLU A 96 34.53 32.26 5.97
C GLU A 96 35.30 30.92 5.86
N GLY A 97 35.11 30.02 6.83
CA GLY A 97 35.69 28.67 6.83
C GLY A 97 36.96 28.52 7.67
N GLU A 98 37.31 29.52 8.49
CA GLU A 98 38.40 29.39 9.46
C GLU A 98 38.00 28.50 10.64
N GLU A 99 38.94 27.70 11.15
CA GLU A 99 38.73 26.92 12.36
C GLU A 99 38.72 27.85 13.59
N ILE A 100 37.58 27.88 14.28
CA ILE A 100 37.37 28.66 15.50
C ILE A 100 37.12 27.73 16.69
N ASP A 101 37.54 28.16 17.87
CA ASP A 101 37.29 27.48 19.14
C ASP A 101 35.90 27.87 19.66
N TYR A 102 34.94 26.98 19.40
CA TYR A 102 33.54 27.17 19.79
C TYR A 102 33.34 27.19 21.31
N GLU A 103 34.25 26.60 22.09
CA GLU A 103 34.15 26.57 23.55
C GLU A 103 34.53 27.93 24.15
N VAL A 104 35.54 28.60 23.59
CA VAL A 104 35.89 29.98 23.96
C VAL A 104 34.71 30.92 23.68
N LEU A 105 34.10 30.80 22.50
CA LEU A 105 32.93 31.60 22.14
C LEU A 105 31.76 31.35 23.11
N LYS A 106 31.47 30.08 23.41
CA LYS A 106 30.41 29.69 24.36
C LYS A 106 30.67 30.23 25.76
N ASN A 107 31.91 30.17 26.25
CA ASN A 107 32.27 30.69 27.57
C ASN A 107 32.12 32.21 27.66
N VAL A 108 32.51 32.95 26.61
CA VAL A 108 32.31 34.40 26.55
C VAL A 108 30.83 34.76 26.50
N LEU A 109 30.01 34.01 25.78
CA LEU A 109 28.57 34.24 25.70
C LEU A 109 27.86 33.89 27.02
N ASN A 110 28.26 32.80 27.69
CA ASN A 110 27.75 32.41 29.00
C ASN A 110 28.02 33.46 30.07
N PHE A 111 29.16 34.17 30.01
CA PHE A 111 29.43 35.29 30.92
C PHE A 111 28.31 36.34 30.89
N TYR A 112 27.77 36.69 29.72
CA TYR A 112 26.68 37.67 29.61
C TYR A 112 25.36 37.17 30.18
N VAL A 113 25.13 35.86 30.14
CA VAL A 113 23.95 35.21 30.74
C VAL A 113 24.08 35.14 32.27
N GLU A 114 25.26 34.76 32.78
CA GLU A 114 25.54 34.69 34.21
C GLU A 114 25.60 36.08 34.87
N TYR A 115 26.14 37.07 34.16
CA TYR A 115 26.24 38.46 34.62
C TYR A 115 24.88 39.13 34.80
N GLY A 116 23.86 38.72 34.04
CA GLY A 116 22.47 39.15 34.21
C GLY A 116 21.79 38.64 35.49
N MET A 117 22.53 38.03 36.43
CA MET A 117 21.96 37.31 37.59
C MET A 117 20.91 36.27 37.16
N GLY A 118 21.10 35.66 35.99
CA GLY A 118 20.18 34.68 35.40
C GLY A 118 19.04 35.27 34.55
N THR A 119 18.96 36.59 34.35
CA THR A 119 18.03 37.20 33.37
C THR A 119 18.68 37.29 31.98
N MET A 120 17.90 37.05 30.92
CA MET A 120 18.37 37.08 29.52
C MET A 120 18.53 38.49 28.95
N GLU A 121 18.02 39.51 29.64
CA GLU A 121 17.94 40.89 29.14
C GLU A 121 19.29 41.44 28.67
N LYS A 122 20.35 41.20 29.45
CA LYS A 122 21.70 41.66 29.09
C LYS A 122 22.34 40.89 27.94
N TYR A 123 22.00 39.62 27.79
CA TYR A 123 22.41 38.85 26.62
C TYR A 123 21.66 39.32 25.36
N GLU A 124 20.34 39.55 25.47
CA GLU A 124 19.50 39.95 24.33
C GLU A 124 19.82 41.37 23.84
N GLU A 125 19.93 42.34 24.76
CA GLU A 125 20.23 43.74 24.44
C GLU A 125 21.65 43.93 23.91
N ASP A 126 22.65 43.43 24.65
CA ASP A 126 24.04 43.83 24.43
C ASP A 126 24.81 42.91 23.47
N ILE A 127 24.27 41.71 23.15
CA ILE A 127 24.94 40.73 22.28
C ILE A 127 23.99 40.18 21.19
N GLU A 128 22.84 39.59 21.54
CA GLU A 128 21.96 38.89 20.59
C GLU A 128 21.48 39.82 19.46
N SER A 129 21.06 41.04 19.81
CA SER A 129 20.60 42.05 18.84
C SER A 129 21.65 42.35 17.76
N PHE A 130 22.92 42.44 18.16
CA PHE A 130 24.03 42.73 17.27
C PHE A 130 24.44 41.52 16.44
N ILE A 131 24.39 40.30 16.99
CA ILE A 131 24.61 39.07 16.22
C ILE A 131 23.55 38.96 15.12
N ILE A 132 22.27 39.20 15.45
CA ILE A 132 21.16 39.19 14.50
C ILE A 132 21.34 40.24 13.41
N GLN A 133 21.68 41.48 13.78
CA GLN A 133 21.87 42.57 12.83
C GLN A 133 23.06 42.31 11.89
N ASP A 134 24.19 41.85 12.42
CA ASP A 134 25.38 41.50 11.64
C ASP A 134 25.09 40.36 10.65
N THR A 135 24.42 39.31 11.13
CA THR A 135 24.06 38.15 10.32
C THR A 135 23.14 38.52 9.17
N THR A 136 22.16 39.39 9.44
CA THR A 136 21.27 39.93 8.42
C THR A 136 22.07 40.67 7.34
N SER A 137 22.93 41.62 7.76
CA SER A 137 23.74 42.39 6.81
C SER A 137 24.71 41.51 6.02
N TYR A 138 25.34 40.52 6.65
CA TYR A 138 26.31 39.62 6.02
C TYR A 138 25.65 38.78 4.91
N TYR A 139 24.56 38.08 5.23
CA TYR A 139 23.90 37.21 4.26
C TYR A 139 23.15 37.98 3.19
N SER A 140 22.63 39.18 3.49
CA SER A 140 22.03 40.06 2.48
C SER A 140 23.07 40.50 1.43
N CYS A 141 24.27 40.91 1.87
CA CYS A 141 25.37 41.27 0.96
C CYS A 141 25.87 40.05 0.15
N LYS A 142 26.02 38.89 0.78
CA LYS A 142 26.45 37.65 0.08
C LYS A 142 25.43 37.20 -0.95
N ALA A 143 24.14 37.23 -0.62
CA ALA A 143 23.06 36.86 -1.53
C ALA A 143 23.07 37.73 -2.80
N LEU A 144 23.24 39.06 -2.64
CA LEU A 144 23.32 39.99 -3.76
C LEU A 144 24.53 39.75 -4.66
N SER A 145 25.72 39.49 -4.09
CA SER A 145 26.92 39.15 -4.88
C SER A 145 26.74 37.84 -5.65
N TRP A 146 26.27 36.77 -4.99
CA TRP A 146 26.10 35.46 -5.63
C TRP A 146 25.05 35.47 -6.74
N ILE A 147 23.98 36.26 -6.63
CA ILE A 147 22.98 36.36 -7.71
C ILE A 147 23.56 36.99 -8.97
N GLN A 148 24.52 37.90 -8.84
CA GLN A 148 25.16 38.57 -9.97
C GLN A 148 26.26 37.70 -10.60
N GLU A 149 27.00 36.95 -9.77
CA GLU A 149 28.19 36.20 -10.18
C GLU A 149 27.91 34.74 -10.56
N ASP A 150 26.97 34.08 -9.87
CA ASP A 150 26.73 32.64 -10.00
C ASP A 150 25.49 32.30 -10.83
N SER A 151 25.48 31.08 -11.39
CA SER A 151 24.25 30.49 -11.92
C SER A 151 23.30 30.08 -10.79
N CYS A 152 21.98 30.02 -11.03
CA CYS A 152 21.03 29.62 -9.99
C CYS A 152 21.35 28.26 -9.32
N PRO A 153 21.79 27.20 -10.03
CA PRO A 153 22.24 25.97 -9.39
C PRO A 153 23.42 26.15 -8.42
N GLN A 154 24.41 26.96 -8.79
CA GLN A 154 25.58 27.26 -7.95
C GLN A 154 25.19 28.10 -6.74
N TYR A 155 24.34 29.11 -6.93
CA TYR A 155 23.75 29.87 -5.83
C TYR A 155 23.06 28.94 -4.84
N MET A 156 22.18 28.06 -5.32
CA MET A 156 21.43 27.13 -4.46
C MET A 156 22.35 26.17 -3.69
N LEU A 157 23.44 25.72 -4.30
CA LEU A 157 24.47 24.91 -3.62
C LEU A 157 25.12 25.68 -2.47
N LYS A 158 25.57 26.92 -2.72
CA LYS A 158 26.18 27.79 -1.70
C LYS A 158 25.19 28.12 -0.59
N ALA A 159 23.94 28.46 -0.94
CA ALA A 159 22.90 28.76 0.03
C ALA A 159 22.56 27.55 0.92
N GLU A 160 22.47 26.35 0.34
CA GLU A 160 22.28 25.12 1.10
C GLU A 160 23.44 24.84 2.05
N GLU A 161 24.68 24.99 1.57
CA GLU A 161 25.86 24.78 2.39
C GLU A 161 25.92 25.77 3.56
N CYS A 162 25.59 27.05 3.33
CA CYS A 162 25.49 28.04 4.40
C CYS A 162 24.41 27.70 5.43
N LEU A 163 23.24 27.24 5.00
CA LEU A 163 22.18 26.80 5.92
C LEU A 163 22.62 25.63 6.80
N ASN A 164 23.39 24.68 6.25
CA ASN A 164 23.95 23.56 7.02
C ASN A 164 25.12 23.97 7.92
N ARG A 165 25.94 24.93 7.49
CA ARG A 165 27.06 25.45 8.30
C ARG A 165 26.57 26.28 9.47
N GLU A 166 25.50 27.07 9.28
CA GLU A 166 24.98 27.89 10.37
C GLU A 166 24.43 27.02 11.51
N ASP A 167 23.91 25.82 11.21
CA ASP A 167 23.56 24.79 12.21
C ASP A 167 24.74 24.47 13.16
N ARG A 168 26.00 24.53 12.70
CA ARG A 168 27.18 24.33 13.58
C ARG A 168 27.39 25.50 14.53
N VAL A 169 27.20 26.73 14.05
CA VAL A 169 27.30 27.96 14.87
C VAL A 169 26.16 28.01 15.88
N THR A 170 25.01 27.37 15.62
CA THR A 170 23.91 27.30 16.59
C THR A 170 24.25 26.51 17.85
N HIS A 171 25.27 25.65 17.85
CA HIS A 171 25.66 24.86 19.02
C HIS A 171 26.52 25.64 20.04
N CYS A 172 27.03 26.83 19.68
CA CYS A 172 27.76 27.71 20.59
C CYS A 172 26.95 28.94 21.04
N LEU A 173 25.82 29.22 20.38
CA LEU A 173 24.89 30.29 20.74
C LEU A 173 23.86 29.80 21.76
N HIS A 174 23.19 30.74 22.44
CA HIS A 174 22.13 30.40 23.37
C HIS A 174 20.91 29.81 22.62
N SER A 175 20.18 28.89 23.27
CA SER A 175 19.07 28.13 22.66
C SER A 175 17.92 29.02 22.15
N SER A 176 17.73 30.21 22.75
CA SER A 176 16.74 31.20 22.30
C SER A 176 17.11 31.92 20.99
N THR A 177 18.41 32.05 20.69
CA THR A 177 18.91 32.77 19.51
C THR A 177 18.88 31.93 18.25
N VAL A 178 19.07 30.61 18.39
CA VAL A 178 19.07 29.64 17.30
C VAL A 178 17.85 29.76 16.36
N PRO A 179 16.59 29.71 16.85
CA PRO A 179 15.43 29.81 15.98
C PRO A 179 15.31 31.18 15.29
N LYS A 180 15.68 32.28 15.99
CA LYS A 180 15.68 33.65 15.44
C LYS A 180 16.69 33.76 14.28
N LEU A 181 17.90 33.24 14.48
CA LEU A 181 19.00 33.29 13.50
C LEU A 181 18.69 32.45 12.26
N VAL A 182 18.25 31.21 12.43
CA VAL A 182 17.91 30.31 11.30
C VAL A 182 16.79 30.92 10.44
N LYS A 183 15.80 31.57 11.07
CA LYS A 183 14.73 32.27 10.36
C LYS A 183 15.27 33.41 9.48
N ILE A 184 16.20 34.21 10.00
CA ILE A 184 16.82 35.32 9.28
C ILE A 184 17.67 34.82 8.11
N VAL A 185 18.54 33.84 8.34
CA VAL A 185 19.40 33.30 7.28
C VAL A 185 18.57 32.71 6.15
N ARG A 186 17.48 31.98 6.47
CA ARG A 186 16.53 31.51 5.45
C ARG A 186 15.82 32.66 4.72
N ASN A 187 15.47 33.73 5.43
CA ASN A 187 14.83 34.89 4.83
C ASN A 187 15.73 35.56 3.79
N GLU A 188 16.97 35.89 4.16
CA GLU A 188 17.91 36.58 3.29
C GLU A 188 18.39 35.70 2.12
N LEU A 189 18.75 34.44 2.37
CA LEU A 189 19.31 33.56 1.34
C LEU A 189 18.26 32.96 0.41
N LEU A 190 17.00 32.80 0.83
CA LEU A 190 15.97 32.12 0.05
C LEU A 190 14.76 33.01 -0.23
N VAL A 191 14.14 33.63 0.78
CA VAL A 191 12.85 34.33 0.61
C VAL A 191 13.00 35.60 -0.23
N VAL A 192 13.94 36.48 0.13
CA VAL A 192 14.16 37.78 -0.55
C VAL A 192 14.49 37.60 -2.04
N VAL A 193 15.22 36.53 -2.35
CA VAL A 193 15.80 36.28 -3.67
C VAL A 193 15.02 35.26 -4.52
N ALA A 194 14.00 34.61 -3.94
CA ALA A 194 13.28 33.50 -4.54
C ALA A 194 12.82 33.80 -5.97
N LYS A 195 12.17 34.95 -6.17
CA LYS A 195 11.63 35.35 -7.46
C LYS A 195 12.73 35.47 -8.53
N GLN A 196 13.85 36.12 -8.19
CA GLN A 196 14.96 36.33 -9.12
C GLN A 196 15.62 35.00 -9.53
N LEU A 197 15.75 34.05 -8.60
CA LEU A 197 16.32 32.73 -8.89
C LEU A 197 15.38 31.84 -9.72
N ILE A 198 14.08 31.88 -9.41
CA ILE A 198 13.08 31.04 -10.08
C ILE A 198 12.83 31.52 -11.51
N GLU A 199 12.73 32.83 -11.71
CA GLU A 199 12.40 33.47 -13.00
C GLU A 199 13.62 33.76 -13.87
N ASN A 200 14.83 33.42 -13.44
CA ASN A 200 16.05 33.62 -14.23
C ASN A 200 15.96 32.88 -15.59
N GLU A 201 16.08 33.63 -16.69
CA GLU A 201 15.84 33.09 -18.05
C GLU A 201 16.83 31.99 -18.46
N HIS A 202 18.07 32.06 -17.96
CA HIS A 202 19.16 31.20 -18.42
C HIS A 202 19.48 30.04 -17.47
N SER A 203 19.19 30.20 -16.17
CA SER A 203 19.54 29.20 -15.16
C SER A 203 18.44 28.91 -14.13
N GLY A 204 17.30 29.61 -14.22
CA GLY A 204 16.14 29.42 -13.34
C GLY A 204 15.29 28.21 -13.72
N CYS A 205 14.08 28.13 -13.16
CA CYS A 205 13.23 26.93 -13.24
C CYS A 205 12.97 26.45 -14.68
N LEU A 206 12.67 27.36 -15.61
CA LEU A 206 12.39 27.01 -17.00
C LEU A 206 13.61 26.44 -17.73
N ALA A 207 14.81 26.99 -17.48
CA ALA A 207 16.04 26.50 -18.07
C ALA A 207 16.37 25.10 -17.56
N LEU A 208 16.21 24.86 -16.25
CA LEU A 208 16.45 23.55 -15.65
C LEU A 208 15.47 22.48 -16.15
N LEU A 209 14.19 22.83 -16.40
CA LEU A 209 13.20 21.93 -16.99
C LEU A 209 13.52 21.60 -18.45
N ARG A 210 13.88 22.60 -19.25
CA ARG A 210 14.25 22.43 -20.66
C ARG A 210 15.48 21.53 -20.80
N ASP A 211 16.48 21.74 -19.96
CA ASP A 211 17.77 21.04 -20.02
C ASP A 211 17.77 19.74 -19.18
N ALA A 212 16.61 19.38 -18.62
CA ALA A 212 16.38 18.17 -17.82
C ALA A 212 17.36 17.97 -16.64
N LYS A 213 17.77 19.07 -15.98
CA LYS A 213 18.67 19.04 -14.82
C LYS A 213 17.96 18.60 -13.54
N LYS A 214 17.76 17.28 -13.40
CA LYS A 214 16.96 16.66 -12.33
C LYS A 214 17.43 17.00 -10.91
N ASP A 215 18.75 16.95 -10.66
CA ASP A 215 19.31 17.20 -9.33
C ASP A 215 19.14 18.66 -8.89
N ASP A 216 19.32 19.59 -9.82
CA ASP A 216 19.17 21.02 -9.56
C ASP A 216 17.70 21.41 -9.34
N LEU A 217 16.77 20.80 -10.09
CA LEU A 217 15.32 20.94 -9.86
C LEU A 217 14.92 20.38 -8.49
N SER A 218 15.47 19.23 -8.10
CA SER A 218 15.25 18.62 -6.78
C SER A 218 15.76 19.53 -5.66
N ARG A 219 16.96 20.12 -5.82
CA ARG A 219 17.52 21.08 -4.87
C ARG A 219 16.67 22.34 -4.76
N MET A 220 16.27 22.91 -5.90
CA MET A 220 15.36 24.06 -5.97
C MET A 220 14.08 23.77 -5.19
N PHE A 221 13.44 22.63 -5.45
CA PHE A 221 12.23 22.24 -4.71
C PHE A 221 12.48 22.09 -3.20
N ARG A 222 13.57 21.44 -2.79
CA ARG A 222 13.86 21.22 -1.37
C ARG A 222 14.07 22.52 -0.61
N LEU A 223 14.76 23.49 -1.21
CA LEU A 223 15.01 24.81 -0.61
C LEU A 223 13.73 25.66 -0.54
N PHE A 224 12.93 25.68 -1.61
CA PHE A 224 11.72 26.52 -1.69
C PHE A 224 10.45 25.87 -1.13
N ARG A 225 10.49 24.60 -0.68
CA ARG A 225 9.31 23.88 -0.15
C ARG A 225 8.60 24.61 0.99
N LEU A 226 9.36 25.30 1.85
CA LEU A 226 8.83 26.02 3.00
C LEU A 226 8.36 27.43 2.67
N ILE A 227 8.44 27.84 1.40
CA ILE A 227 8.08 29.18 0.92
C ILE A 227 6.89 29.04 -0.06
N PRO A 228 5.64 29.21 0.41
CA PRO A 228 4.45 28.94 -0.40
C PRO A 228 4.41 29.68 -1.74
N GLN A 229 4.76 30.98 -1.74
CA GLN A 229 4.75 31.82 -2.95
C GLN A 229 5.78 31.37 -4.01
N ALA A 230 6.95 30.93 -3.56
CA ALA A 230 8.00 30.42 -4.43
C ALA A 230 7.57 29.10 -5.08
N LEU A 231 6.94 28.22 -4.29
CA LEU A 231 6.46 26.95 -4.77
C LEU A 231 5.33 27.08 -5.81
N GLU A 232 4.37 27.99 -5.59
CA GLU A 232 3.33 28.32 -6.58
C GLU A 232 3.94 28.80 -7.90
N SER A 233 4.95 29.67 -7.82
CA SER A 233 5.65 30.20 -9.00
C SER A 233 6.36 29.08 -9.81
N ILE A 234 7.03 28.14 -9.14
CA ILE A 234 7.67 26.98 -9.80
C ILE A 234 6.62 26.08 -10.46
N VAL A 235 5.49 25.83 -9.80
CA VAL A 235 4.39 25.02 -10.34
C VAL A 235 3.81 25.66 -11.60
N ASP A 236 3.56 26.97 -11.58
CA ASP A 236 2.99 27.68 -12.74
C ASP A 236 3.95 27.74 -13.93
N LEU A 237 5.24 27.98 -13.69
CA LEU A 237 6.26 27.91 -14.74
C LEU A 237 6.35 26.50 -15.33
N SER A 238 6.28 25.48 -14.49
CA SER A 238 6.27 24.08 -14.92
C SER A 238 5.04 23.76 -15.78
N LYS A 239 3.84 24.20 -15.39
CA LYS A 239 2.61 24.03 -16.18
C LYS A 239 2.75 24.67 -17.57
N LYS A 240 3.25 25.90 -17.64
CA LYS A 240 3.46 26.63 -18.89
C LYS A 240 4.43 25.89 -19.81
N HIS A 241 5.56 25.43 -19.28
CA HIS A 241 6.57 24.70 -20.03
C HIS A 241 6.03 23.38 -20.61
N VAL A 242 5.41 22.55 -19.78
CA VAL A 242 4.85 21.25 -20.19
C VAL A 242 3.77 21.45 -21.25
N THR A 243 2.89 22.45 -21.09
CA THR A 243 1.82 22.77 -22.05
C THR A 243 2.39 23.19 -23.41
N ALA A 244 3.44 24.01 -23.42
CA ALA A 244 4.09 24.46 -24.64
C ALA A 244 4.79 23.30 -25.37
N GLU A 245 5.53 22.45 -24.65
CA GLU A 245 6.20 21.27 -25.22
C GLU A 245 5.17 20.27 -25.77
N ALA A 246 4.10 19.96 -25.02
CA ALA A 246 3.05 19.07 -25.46
C ALA A 246 2.34 19.58 -26.72
N SER A 247 1.99 20.87 -26.75
CA SER A 247 1.32 21.49 -27.90
C SER A 247 2.20 21.48 -29.15
N PHE A 248 3.50 21.71 -28.99
CA PHE A 248 4.47 21.64 -30.08
C PHE A 248 4.57 20.22 -30.66
N LEU A 249 4.70 19.19 -29.80
CA LEU A 249 4.79 17.80 -30.23
C LEU A 249 3.52 17.30 -30.90
N ILE A 250 2.34 17.66 -30.36
CA ILE A 250 1.05 17.30 -30.95
C ILE A 250 0.89 17.95 -32.32
N LYS A 251 1.19 19.25 -32.45
CA LYS A 251 1.10 19.94 -33.73
C LYS A 251 2.04 19.33 -34.78
N GLN A 252 3.29 19.04 -34.40
CA GLN A 252 4.25 18.36 -35.27
C GLN A 252 3.72 16.99 -35.73
N ALA A 253 3.09 16.23 -34.83
CA ALA A 253 2.48 14.95 -35.15
C ALA A 253 1.24 15.07 -36.04
N GLU A 254 0.38 16.07 -35.81
CA GLU A 254 -0.81 16.35 -36.61
C GLU A 254 -0.42 16.75 -38.05
N ASP A 255 0.57 17.64 -38.19
CA ASP A 255 1.08 18.09 -39.48
C ASP A 255 1.68 16.92 -40.28
N ALA A 256 2.43 16.03 -39.62
CA ALA A 256 2.98 14.82 -40.24
C ALA A 256 1.92 13.77 -40.61
N ALA A 257 0.77 13.77 -39.92
CA ALA A 257 -0.29 12.76 -40.06
C ALA A 257 -1.49 13.24 -40.91
N THR A 258 -1.38 14.38 -41.60
CA THR A 258 -2.47 14.97 -42.42
C THR A 258 -3.05 14.00 -43.46
N ASN A 259 -2.28 12.99 -43.91
CA ASN A 259 -2.71 11.96 -44.86
C ASN A 259 -2.87 10.53 -44.28
N GLN A 260 -2.77 10.34 -42.95
CA GLN A 260 -2.83 9.01 -42.32
C GLN A 260 -4.20 8.70 -41.68
N GLU A 261 -4.52 7.40 -41.57
CA GLU A 261 -5.71 6.90 -40.87
C GLU A 261 -5.76 7.37 -39.40
N GLN A 262 -6.98 7.60 -38.89
CA GLN A 262 -7.25 8.14 -37.56
C GLN A 262 -6.66 7.30 -36.42
N GLU A 263 -6.43 6.01 -36.65
CA GLU A 263 -5.77 5.09 -35.71
C GLU A 263 -4.29 5.41 -35.49
N VAL A 264 -3.57 5.82 -36.54
CA VAL A 264 -2.14 6.17 -36.45
C VAL A 264 -1.96 7.44 -35.62
N ARG A 265 -2.87 8.41 -35.80
CA ARG A 265 -2.88 9.65 -35.01
C ARG A 265 -3.07 9.37 -33.51
N LEU A 266 -3.98 8.46 -33.16
CA LEU A 266 -4.20 8.07 -31.76
C LEU A 266 -2.96 7.37 -31.17
N GLN A 267 -2.30 6.49 -31.92
CA GLN A 267 -1.06 5.85 -31.45
C GLN A 267 0.05 6.86 -31.20
N VAL A 268 0.22 7.85 -32.09
CA VAL A 268 1.21 8.90 -31.92
C VAL A 268 0.89 9.74 -30.68
N LEU A 269 -0.39 10.09 -30.49
CA LEU A 269 -0.84 10.81 -29.30
C LEU A 269 -0.53 10.02 -28.01
N ILE A 270 -0.94 8.75 -27.91
CA ILE A 270 -0.68 7.89 -26.74
C ILE A 270 0.82 7.83 -26.44
N ARG A 271 1.67 7.66 -27.46
CA ARG A 271 3.14 7.63 -27.28
C ARG A 271 3.69 8.95 -26.76
N ILE A 272 3.24 10.09 -27.30
CA ILE A 272 3.67 11.42 -26.85
C ILE A 272 3.27 11.63 -25.38
N VAL A 273 2.03 11.28 -25.03
CA VAL A 273 1.53 11.45 -23.65
C VAL A 273 2.33 10.62 -22.67
N ILE A 274 2.58 9.34 -22.97
CA ILE A 274 3.33 8.46 -22.08
C ILE A 274 4.78 8.93 -21.95
N LYS A 275 5.40 9.37 -23.05
CA LYS A 275 6.76 9.92 -23.02
C LYS A 275 6.84 11.16 -22.13
N LEU A 276 5.91 12.10 -22.30
CA LEU A 276 5.86 13.32 -21.47
C LEU A 276 5.53 12.99 -20.01
N HIS A 277 4.58 12.08 -19.78
CA HIS A 277 4.21 11.64 -18.45
C HIS A 277 5.41 11.05 -17.71
N ASN A 278 6.13 10.11 -18.32
CA ASN A 278 7.31 9.50 -17.71
C ASN A 278 8.42 10.55 -17.48
N LYS A 279 8.71 11.41 -18.46
CA LYS A 279 9.71 12.49 -18.36
C LYS A 279 9.46 13.36 -17.12
N TYR A 280 8.24 13.86 -16.96
CA TYR A 280 7.92 14.80 -15.90
C TYR A 280 7.63 14.13 -14.55
N MET A 281 7.07 12.93 -14.52
CA MET A 281 6.89 12.17 -13.28
C MET A 281 8.23 11.84 -12.61
N GLU A 282 9.26 11.51 -13.40
CA GLU A 282 10.62 11.32 -12.89
C GLU A 282 11.23 12.63 -12.37
N CYS A 283 11.03 13.75 -13.06
CA CYS A 283 11.57 15.05 -12.66
C CYS A 283 11.03 15.55 -11.31
N PHE A 284 9.79 15.20 -10.94
CA PHE A 284 9.14 15.75 -9.74
C PHE A 284 8.97 14.74 -8.59
N GLN A 285 9.62 13.57 -8.63
CA GLN A 285 9.68 12.59 -7.52
C GLN A 285 8.33 12.34 -6.80
N ASN A 286 7.22 12.23 -7.54
CA ASN A 286 5.86 12.04 -6.99
C ASN A 286 5.38 13.10 -5.96
N ARG A 287 5.85 14.35 -6.05
CA ARG A 287 5.32 15.43 -5.18
C ARG A 287 3.88 15.77 -5.58
N PHE A 288 2.98 15.77 -4.60
CA PHE A 288 1.53 15.93 -4.81
C PHE A 288 1.13 17.18 -5.61
N GLN A 289 1.72 18.35 -5.29
CA GLN A 289 1.39 19.61 -5.97
C GLN A 289 1.77 19.59 -7.46
N PHE A 290 2.92 19.00 -7.81
CA PHE A 290 3.34 18.82 -9.21
C PHE A 290 2.55 17.74 -9.92
N HIS A 291 2.21 16.65 -9.23
CA HIS A 291 1.36 15.62 -9.80
C HIS A 291 -0.02 16.18 -10.19
N LYS A 292 -0.64 16.97 -9.29
CA LYS A 292 -1.90 17.67 -9.58
C LYS A 292 -1.76 18.64 -10.75
N ALA A 293 -0.69 19.44 -10.75
CA ALA A 293 -0.42 20.40 -11.81
C ALA A 293 -0.21 19.74 -13.19
N LEU A 294 0.54 18.64 -13.23
CA LEU A 294 0.73 17.85 -14.43
C LEU A 294 -0.60 17.23 -14.86
N GLN A 295 -1.34 16.61 -13.94
CA GLN A 295 -2.62 15.99 -14.25
C GLN A 295 -3.60 16.98 -14.90
N GLU A 296 -3.67 18.22 -14.40
CA GLU A 296 -4.46 19.30 -15.02
C GLU A 296 -3.98 19.60 -16.45
N VAL A 297 -2.68 19.71 -16.68
CA VAL A 297 -2.11 19.96 -18.03
C VAL A 297 -2.42 18.79 -18.98
N PHE A 298 -2.19 17.56 -18.52
CA PHE A 298 -2.48 16.34 -19.27
C PHE A 298 -3.97 16.21 -19.61
N GLU A 299 -4.86 16.55 -18.69
CA GLU A 299 -6.30 16.54 -18.93
C GLU A 299 -6.71 17.58 -19.99
N ILE A 300 -6.15 18.79 -19.97
CA ILE A 300 -6.50 19.84 -20.95
C ILE A 300 -6.23 19.38 -22.38
N PHE A 301 -5.05 18.82 -22.64
CA PHE A 301 -4.69 18.45 -24.01
C PHE A 301 -5.28 17.09 -24.43
N CYS A 302 -5.38 16.11 -23.52
CA CYS A 302 -5.97 14.79 -23.82
C CYS A 302 -7.46 14.87 -24.16
N ASN A 303 -8.15 15.93 -23.75
CA ASN A 303 -9.57 16.15 -24.03
C ASN A 303 -9.82 17.20 -25.12
N LYS A 304 -8.77 17.72 -25.78
CA LYS A 304 -8.91 18.61 -26.92
C LYS A 304 -9.44 17.80 -28.11
N LYS A 305 -10.60 18.21 -28.65
CA LYS A 305 -11.23 17.52 -29.79
C LYS A 305 -10.37 17.68 -31.04
N VAL A 306 -9.94 16.57 -31.64
CA VAL A 306 -9.27 16.54 -32.94
C VAL A 306 -10.34 16.71 -34.03
N ALA A 307 -10.06 17.52 -35.05
CA ALA A 307 -11.02 17.84 -36.11
C ALA A 307 -11.52 16.56 -36.82
N GLY A 308 -12.85 16.34 -36.84
CA GLY A 308 -13.46 15.13 -37.44
C GLY A 308 -14.25 14.25 -36.48
N SER A 309 -15.10 14.85 -35.66
CA SER A 309 -16.30 14.25 -35.03
C SER A 309 -16.16 13.19 -33.93
N SER A 310 -15.06 12.47 -33.70
CA SER A 310 -14.96 11.44 -32.62
C SER A 310 -14.23 11.91 -31.36
N SER A 311 -14.76 11.59 -30.18
CA SER A 311 -14.08 11.88 -28.91
C SER A 311 -12.88 10.93 -28.73
N ASN A 312 -11.86 11.36 -27.99
CA ASN A 312 -10.70 10.50 -27.70
C ASN A 312 -11.11 9.24 -26.92
N ALA A 313 -12.17 9.32 -26.10
CA ALA A 313 -12.79 8.18 -25.44
C ALA A 313 -13.29 7.11 -26.44
N GLU A 314 -14.00 7.51 -27.50
CA GLU A 314 -14.49 6.61 -28.55
C GLU A 314 -13.35 6.00 -29.37
N LEU A 315 -12.34 6.82 -29.71
CA LEU A 315 -11.17 6.38 -30.45
C LEU A 315 -10.37 5.34 -29.67
N LEU A 316 -10.17 5.54 -28.37
CA LEU A 316 -9.53 4.56 -27.48
C LEU A 316 -10.32 3.25 -27.43
N ALA A 317 -11.64 3.30 -27.26
CA ALA A 317 -12.46 2.10 -27.24
C ALA A 317 -12.38 1.34 -28.58
N THR A 318 -12.30 2.06 -29.70
CA THR A 318 -12.12 1.47 -31.03
C THR A 318 -10.73 0.88 -31.22
N PHE A 319 -9.70 1.53 -30.69
CA PHE A 319 -8.34 1.02 -30.74
C PHE A 319 -8.19 -0.27 -29.92
N CYS A 320 -8.75 -0.34 -28.72
CA CYS A 320 -8.79 -1.59 -27.95
C CYS A 320 -9.51 -2.71 -28.72
N ASP A 321 -10.63 -2.38 -29.36
CA ASP A 321 -11.43 -3.33 -30.12
C ASP A 321 -10.67 -3.88 -31.34
N ASN A 322 -9.94 -3.04 -32.07
CA ASN A 322 -9.10 -3.48 -33.18
C ASN A 322 -7.95 -4.37 -32.71
N LEU A 323 -7.39 -4.09 -31.53
CA LEU A 323 -6.29 -4.87 -30.95
C LEU A 323 -6.74 -6.26 -30.47
N LEU A 324 -7.96 -6.38 -29.94
CA LEU A 324 -8.50 -7.63 -29.37
C LEU A 324 -9.27 -8.51 -30.40
N LYS A 325 -9.55 -7.98 -31.60
CA LYS A 325 -10.22 -8.72 -32.68
C LYS A 325 -9.29 -9.73 -33.37
N LYS A 326 -9.89 -10.81 -33.86
CA LYS A 326 -9.22 -11.85 -34.66
C LYS A 326 -8.61 -11.24 -35.93
N GLY A 327 -7.29 -11.33 -36.08
CA GLY A 327 -6.48 -10.70 -37.15
C GLY A 327 -5.76 -9.40 -36.75
N GLY A 328 -6.16 -8.74 -35.66
CA GLY A 328 -5.44 -7.61 -35.06
C GLY A 328 -4.35 -8.08 -34.10
N SER A 329 -4.68 -9.06 -33.26
CA SER A 329 -3.74 -9.71 -32.33
C SER A 329 -2.67 -10.54 -33.04
N GLU A 330 -2.99 -11.17 -34.17
CA GLU A 330 -2.06 -12.06 -34.92
C GLU A 330 -0.83 -11.33 -35.49
N LYS A 331 -0.84 -9.99 -35.53
CA LYS A 331 0.26 -9.16 -36.06
C LYS A 331 1.32 -8.79 -35.01
N MET A 332 1.12 -9.16 -33.75
CA MET A 332 1.95 -8.73 -32.62
C MET A 332 2.04 -9.81 -31.54
N SER A 333 3.13 -9.82 -30.77
CA SER A 333 3.28 -10.79 -29.68
C SER A 333 2.36 -10.42 -28.50
N ASP A 334 2.06 -11.41 -27.66
CA ASP A 334 1.24 -11.24 -26.46
C ASP A 334 1.81 -10.18 -25.52
N GLU A 335 3.14 -10.09 -25.39
CA GLU A 335 3.80 -9.05 -24.58
C GLU A 335 3.61 -7.65 -25.16
N ALA A 336 3.62 -7.51 -26.48
CA ALA A 336 3.41 -6.23 -27.15
C ALA A 336 1.95 -5.77 -27.05
N ILE A 337 1.00 -6.72 -27.09
CA ILE A 337 -0.43 -6.47 -26.82
C ILE A 337 -0.59 -5.97 -25.40
N GLU A 338 -0.01 -6.67 -24.43
CA GLU A 338 -0.14 -6.34 -23.02
C GLU A 338 0.44 -4.96 -22.68
N ALA A 339 1.62 -4.64 -23.23
CA ALA A 339 2.23 -3.31 -23.08
C ALA A 339 1.36 -2.20 -23.68
N LYS A 340 0.68 -2.45 -24.81
CA LYS A 340 -0.27 -1.49 -25.40
C LYS A 340 -1.52 -1.33 -24.53
N LEU A 341 -2.07 -2.40 -23.97
CA LEU A 341 -3.21 -2.33 -23.06
C LEU A 341 -2.87 -1.53 -21.79
N GLU A 342 -1.69 -1.74 -21.21
CA GLU A 342 -1.21 -0.96 -20.07
C GLU A 342 -1.09 0.53 -20.39
N ASN A 343 -0.55 0.85 -21.57
CA ASN A 343 -0.43 2.22 -22.07
C ASN A 343 -1.79 2.90 -22.26
N ILE A 344 -2.80 2.17 -22.74
CA ILE A 344 -4.17 2.69 -22.89
C ILE A 344 -4.76 3.03 -21.53
N VAL A 345 -4.58 2.15 -20.54
CA VAL A 345 -5.09 2.37 -19.18
C VAL A 345 -4.43 3.59 -18.53
N LYS A 346 -3.11 3.76 -18.70
CA LYS A 346 -2.38 4.97 -18.27
C LYS A 346 -2.91 6.25 -18.94
N PHE A 347 -3.22 6.18 -20.24
CA PHE A 347 -3.76 7.32 -20.99
C PHE A 347 -5.20 7.66 -20.59
N LEU A 348 -6.02 6.65 -20.27
CA LEU A 348 -7.44 6.82 -19.91
C LEU A 348 -7.62 7.63 -18.61
N VAL A 349 -6.62 7.68 -17.73
CA VAL A 349 -6.63 8.53 -16.52
C VAL A 349 -6.86 10.00 -16.87
N TYR A 350 -6.27 10.47 -17.97
CA TYR A 350 -6.34 11.87 -18.43
C TYR A 350 -7.57 12.18 -19.27
N ILE A 351 -8.40 11.19 -19.61
CA ILE A 351 -9.64 11.40 -20.35
C ILE A 351 -10.73 11.81 -19.37
N SER A 352 -11.43 12.92 -19.66
CA SER A 352 -12.54 13.39 -18.83
C SER A 352 -13.75 12.48 -18.98
N ASP A 353 -14.15 12.13 -20.21
CA ASP A 353 -15.36 11.33 -20.51
C ASP A 353 -15.12 9.80 -20.44
N LYS A 354 -14.77 9.28 -19.25
CA LYS A 354 -14.47 7.84 -19.05
C LYS A 354 -15.70 6.95 -19.15
N ASP A 355 -16.85 7.48 -18.76
CA ASP A 355 -18.16 6.84 -18.94
C ASP A 355 -18.50 6.59 -20.41
N LEU A 356 -18.17 7.54 -21.29
CA LEU A 356 -18.33 7.40 -22.74
C LEU A 356 -17.41 6.31 -23.29
N PHE A 357 -16.15 6.25 -22.84
CA PHE A 357 -15.24 5.14 -23.17
C PHE A 357 -15.84 3.81 -22.72
N SER A 358 -16.32 3.72 -21.48
CA SER A 358 -16.88 2.51 -20.89
C SER A 358 -18.05 1.98 -21.72
N GLU A 359 -18.99 2.83 -22.12
CA GLU A 359 -20.14 2.41 -22.93
C GLU A 359 -19.77 1.99 -24.35
N PHE A 360 -18.87 2.72 -25.02
CA PHE A 360 -18.37 2.29 -26.33
C PHE A 360 -17.59 0.97 -26.25
N TYR A 361 -16.76 0.81 -25.21
CA TYR A 361 -15.98 -0.39 -24.99
C TYR A 361 -16.88 -1.58 -24.67
N ARG A 362 -17.83 -1.43 -23.73
CA ARG A 362 -18.84 -2.43 -23.35
C ARG A 362 -19.60 -2.93 -24.57
N LYS A 363 -20.03 -2.01 -25.43
CA LYS A 363 -20.75 -2.35 -26.65
C LYS A 363 -19.89 -3.11 -27.67
N LYS A 364 -18.63 -2.72 -27.83
CA LYS A 364 -17.67 -3.42 -28.71
C LYS A 364 -17.33 -4.81 -28.16
N GLN A 365 -17.10 -4.93 -26.85
CA GLN A 365 -16.90 -6.20 -26.17
C GLN A 365 -18.11 -7.14 -26.34
N ALA A 366 -19.34 -6.62 -26.19
CA ALA A 366 -20.55 -7.42 -26.42
C ALA A 366 -20.59 -8.02 -27.83
N ARG A 367 -20.22 -7.24 -28.84
CA ARG A 367 -20.14 -7.73 -30.23
C ARG A 367 -19.05 -8.81 -30.40
N ARG A 368 -17.89 -8.65 -29.78
CA ARG A 368 -16.81 -9.66 -29.83
C ARG A 368 -17.20 -10.96 -29.15
N LEU A 369 -17.84 -10.88 -27.97
CA LEU A 369 -18.30 -12.04 -27.22
C LEU A 369 -19.40 -12.83 -27.96
N LEU A 370 -20.33 -12.13 -28.64
CA LEU A 370 -21.47 -12.76 -29.32
C LEU A 370 -21.18 -13.20 -30.77
N PHE A 371 -20.42 -12.42 -31.53
CA PHE A 371 -20.31 -12.61 -32.99
C PHE A 371 -18.89 -12.82 -33.50
N ASP A 372 -17.96 -11.95 -33.11
CA ASP A 372 -16.65 -11.87 -33.77
C ASP A 372 -15.60 -12.82 -33.17
N ARG A 373 -15.91 -13.46 -32.02
CA ARG A 373 -15.04 -14.25 -31.15
C ARG A 373 -13.70 -13.56 -30.86
N SER A 374 -13.49 -13.16 -29.60
CA SER A 374 -12.22 -12.58 -29.15
C SER A 374 -11.05 -13.50 -29.52
N ALA A 375 -9.92 -12.91 -29.93
CA ALA A 375 -8.77 -13.69 -30.34
C ALA A 375 -8.17 -14.52 -29.18
N ASN A 376 -8.26 -13.97 -27.97
CA ASN A 376 -7.76 -14.56 -26.73
C ASN A 376 -8.65 -14.10 -25.55
N ASP A 377 -9.29 -15.05 -24.86
CA ASP A 377 -10.17 -14.78 -23.72
C ASP A 377 -9.37 -14.24 -22.51
N GLU A 378 -8.09 -14.58 -22.37
CA GLU A 378 -7.20 -14.03 -21.34
C GLU A 378 -6.92 -12.54 -21.55
N HIS A 379 -6.77 -12.06 -22.79
CA HIS A 379 -6.58 -10.62 -23.04
C HIS A 379 -7.83 -9.81 -22.70
N GLU A 380 -9.03 -10.35 -22.96
CA GLU A 380 -10.30 -9.74 -22.54
C GLU A 380 -10.39 -9.64 -21.01
N ARG A 381 -9.92 -10.66 -20.28
CA ARG A 381 -9.83 -10.61 -18.82
C ARG A 381 -8.76 -9.63 -18.33
N SER A 382 -7.60 -9.62 -18.97
CA SER A 382 -6.46 -8.77 -18.59
C SER A 382 -6.80 -7.28 -18.65
N VAL A 383 -7.42 -6.82 -19.73
CA VAL A 383 -7.82 -5.41 -19.85
C VAL A 383 -8.86 -5.02 -18.81
N LEU A 384 -9.81 -5.91 -18.48
CA LEU A 384 -10.78 -5.66 -17.41
C LEU A 384 -10.10 -5.59 -16.04
N THR A 385 -9.14 -6.47 -15.75
CA THR A 385 -8.35 -6.40 -14.51
C THR A 385 -7.61 -5.06 -14.39
N LYS A 386 -6.94 -4.61 -15.45
CA LYS A 386 -6.23 -3.31 -15.43
C LYS A 386 -7.17 -2.12 -15.28
N LEU A 387 -8.33 -2.15 -15.93
CA LEU A 387 -9.35 -1.12 -15.75
C LEU A 387 -9.91 -1.12 -14.32
N LYS A 388 -10.07 -2.30 -13.71
CA LYS A 388 -10.53 -2.45 -12.32
C LYS A 388 -9.51 -1.93 -11.32
N GLU A 389 -8.22 -2.19 -11.53
CA GLU A 389 -7.13 -1.70 -10.69
C GLU A 389 -7.08 -0.16 -10.67
N GLN A 390 -7.34 0.50 -11.81
CA GLN A 390 -7.29 1.97 -11.89
C GLN A 390 -8.60 2.67 -11.51
N PHE A 391 -9.76 2.13 -11.90
CA PHE A 391 -11.06 2.81 -11.77
C PHE A 391 -12.04 2.12 -10.82
N GLY A 392 -11.64 0.99 -10.22
CA GLY A 392 -12.43 0.23 -9.26
C GLY A 392 -13.49 -0.70 -9.88
N GLY A 393 -14.04 -1.59 -9.05
CA GLY A 393 -14.99 -2.62 -9.50
C GLY A 393 -16.34 -2.10 -10.01
N GLN A 394 -16.79 -0.91 -9.58
CA GLN A 394 -18.05 -0.33 -10.09
C GLN A 394 -17.95 0.03 -11.57
N PHE A 395 -16.78 0.45 -12.03
CA PHE A 395 -16.54 0.81 -13.44
C PHE A 395 -16.58 -0.41 -14.36
N THR A 396 -16.05 -1.54 -13.90
CA THR A 396 -15.92 -2.77 -14.70
C THR A 396 -17.05 -3.78 -14.50
N SER A 397 -17.87 -3.65 -13.44
CA SER A 397 -18.88 -4.63 -13.03
C SER A 397 -19.78 -5.14 -14.16
N LYS A 398 -20.32 -4.25 -15.01
CA LYS A 398 -21.18 -4.64 -16.13
C LYS A 398 -20.42 -5.46 -17.18
N MET A 399 -19.18 -5.09 -17.47
CA MET A 399 -18.33 -5.77 -18.46
C MET A 399 -17.83 -7.13 -17.95
N GLU A 400 -17.44 -7.20 -16.68
CA GLU A 400 -17.12 -8.46 -15.99
C GLU A 400 -18.33 -9.41 -15.99
N GLY A 401 -19.52 -8.87 -15.69
CA GLY A 401 -20.80 -9.59 -15.73
C GLY A 401 -21.10 -10.21 -17.11
N MET A 402 -20.76 -9.50 -18.20
CA MET A 402 -20.91 -10.04 -19.56
C MET A 402 -19.99 -11.24 -19.82
N VAL A 403 -18.75 -11.20 -19.33
CA VAL A 403 -17.80 -12.32 -19.47
C VAL A 403 -18.29 -13.53 -18.66
N THR A 404 -18.79 -13.31 -17.43
CA THR A 404 -19.36 -14.39 -16.61
C THR A 404 -20.63 -14.99 -17.22
N ASP A 405 -21.51 -14.16 -17.80
CA ASP A 405 -22.71 -14.62 -18.50
C ASP A 405 -22.35 -15.54 -19.68
N MET A 406 -21.27 -15.26 -20.41
CA MET A 406 -20.82 -16.14 -21.50
C MET A 406 -20.35 -17.50 -21.01
N THR A 407 -19.72 -17.58 -19.83
CA THR A 407 -19.37 -18.86 -19.19
C THR A 407 -20.62 -19.61 -18.77
N MET A 408 -21.56 -18.95 -18.08
CA MET A 408 -22.81 -19.55 -17.62
C MET A 408 -23.72 -19.99 -18.78
N ALA A 409 -23.71 -19.25 -19.90
CA ALA A 409 -24.49 -19.60 -21.08
C ALA A 409 -24.00 -20.90 -21.73
N ARG A 410 -22.69 -21.18 -21.72
CA ARG A 410 -22.14 -22.45 -22.23
C ARG A 410 -22.61 -23.64 -21.38
N GLU A 411 -22.58 -23.49 -20.06
CA GLU A 411 -23.07 -24.51 -19.12
C GLU A 411 -24.59 -24.74 -19.26
N SER A 412 -25.37 -23.65 -19.31
CA SER A 412 -26.82 -23.73 -19.51
C SER A 412 -27.19 -24.39 -20.83
N GLN A 413 -26.40 -24.16 -21.89
CA GLN A 413 -26.62 -24.80 -23.18
C GLN A 413 -26.33 -26.31 -23.13
N ASN A 414 -25.30 -26.74 -22.41
CA ASN A 414 -25.02 -28.17 -22.22
C ASN A 414 -26.16 -28.86 -21.46
N ASN A 415 -26.66 -28.23 -20.39
CA ASN A 415 -27.81 -28.70 -19.64
C ASN A 415 -29.08 -28.79 -20.50
N PHE A 416 -29.27 -27.84 -21.42
CA PHE A 416 -30.40 -27.90 -22.36
C PHE A 416 -30.26 -29.05 -23.37
N LYS A 417 -29.05 -29.30 -23.89
CA LYS A 417 -28.79 -30.45 -24.77
C LYS A 417 -29.08 -31.78 -24.08
N GLU A 418 -28.71 -31.93 -22.81
CA GLU A 418 -29.02 -33.11 -22.01
C GLU A 418 -30.54 -33.25 -21.76
N TYR A 419 -31.24 -32.15 -21.50
CA TYR A 419 -32.69 -32.14 -21.37
C TYR A 419 -33.41 -32.60 -22.64
N ILE A 420 -32.94 -32.18 -23.82
CA ILE A 420 -33.49 -32.61 -25.11
C ILE A 420 -33.18 -34.09 -25.37
N ALA A 421 -31.98 -34.57 -24.99
CA ALA A 421 -31.61 -35.98 -25.14
C ALA A 421 -32.47 -36.91 -24.27
N THR A 422 -32.89 -36.44 -23.09
CA THR A 422 -33.74 -37.21 -22.16
C THR A 422 -35.24 -37.09 -22.45
N ASN A 423 -35.70 -35.99 -23.05
CA ASN A 423 -37.10 -35.78 -23.40
C ASN A 423 -37.34 -35.85 -24.91
N MET A 424 -37.56 -37.05 -25.43
CA MET A 424 -37.70 -37.29 -26.87
C MET A 424 -38.89 -36.53 -27.52
N THR A 425 -39.93 -36.20 -26.75
CA THR A 425 -41.08 -35.37 -27.19
C THR A 425 -40.74 -33.88 -27.36
N ALA A 426 -39.63 -33.41 -26.77
CA ALA A 426 -39.15 -32.03 -26.86
C ALA A 426 -38.18 -31.81 -28.04
N ASN A 427 -37.78 -32.87 -28.74
CA ASN A 427 -36.85 -32.77 -29.86
C ASN A 427 -37.56 -32.22 -31.12
N THR A 428 -37.24 -30.99 -31.50
CA THR A 428 -37.82 -30.30 -32.67
C THR A 428 -37.13 -30.67 -33.99
N GLY A 429 -36.04 -31.45 -33.96
CA GLY A 429 -35.24 -31.77 -35.14
C GLY A 429 -34.39 -30.61 -35.68
N ILE A 430 -34.40 -29.46 -34.99
CA ILE A 430 -33.61 -28.27 -35.31
C ILE A 430 -32.47 -28.13 -34.30
N ASP A 431 -31.24 -27.95 -34.77
CA ASP A 431 -30.11 -27.62 -33.90
C ASP A 431 -30.31 -26.21 -33.33
N PHE A 432 -30.66 -26.14 -32.04
CA PHE A 432 -31.07 -24.91 -31.38
C PHE A 432 -30.14 -24.56 -30.21
N THR A 433 -29.49 -23.40 -30.33
CA THR A 433 -28.58 -22.86 -29.31
C THR A 433 -29.12 -21.54 -28.77
N VAL A 434 -29.16 -21.42 -27.45
CA VAL A 434 -29.65 -20.22 -26.75
C VAL A 434 -28.56 -19.68 -25.84
N THR A 435 -28.32 -18.37 -25.93
CA THR A 435 -27.40 -17.66 -25.04
C THR A 435 -28.24 -16.77 -24.11
N VAL A 436 -28.28 -17.13 -22.82
CA VAL A 436 -29.02 -16.37 -21.80
C VAL A 436 -28.13 -15.27 -21.26
N LEU A 437 -28.60 -14.01 -21.34
CA LEU A 437 -27.85 -12.81 -20.99
C LEU A 437 -28.57 -12.06 -19.85
N THR A 438 -27.80 -11.56 -18.88
CA THR A 438 -28.35 -10.83 -17.73
C THR A 438 -28.70 -9.39 -18.11
N THR A 439 -29.98 -9.02 -18.00
CA THR A 439 -30.43 -7.64 -18.22
C THR A 439 -29.72 -6.68 -17.26
N GLY A 440 -29.10 -5.62 -17.81
CA GLY A 440 -28.38 -4.61 -17.03
C GLY A 440 -26.85 -4.67 -17.18
N PHE A 441 -26.27 -5.85 -17.44
CA PHE A 441 -24.86 -5.99 -17.79
C PHE A 441 -24.62 -5.65 -19.26
N TRP A 442 -25.44 -6.23 -20.14
CA TRP A 442 -25.33 -6.07 -21.58
C TRP A 442 -25.88 -4.72 -22.08
N PRO A 443 -25.42 -4.24 -23.24
CA PRO A 443 -26.01 -3.08 -23.91
C PRO A 443 -27.50 -3.26 -24.19
N SER A 444 -28.26 -2.16 -24.25
CA SER A 444 -29.69 -2.20 -24.56
C SER A 444 -29.92 -2.44 -26.06
N TYR A 445 -30.60 -3.54 -26.38
CA TYR A 445 -30.99 -3.91 -27.74
C TYR A 445 -32.47 -3.60 -28.01
N LYS A 446 -32.81 -3.31 -29.27
CA LYS A 446 -34.20 -3.05 -29.68
C LYS A 446 -34.99 -4.35 -29.61
N THR A 447 -36.05 -4.37 -28.80
CA THR A 447 -37.00 -5.48 -28.72
C THR A 447 -38.07 -5.33 -29.81
N CYS A 448 -38.52 -6.44 -30.37
CA CYS A 448 -39.57 -6.46 -31.39
C CYS A 448 -40.48 -7.66 -31.15
N ASP A 449 -41.79 -7.44 -31.17
CA ASP A 449 -42.80 -8.51 -31.08
C ASP A 449 -42.96 -9.18 -32.45
N LEU A 450 -41.87 -9.81 -32.91
CA LEU A 450 -41.81 -10.56 -34.16
C LEU A 450 -42.71 -11.80 -34.04
N LYS A 451 -43.66 -11.95 -34.97
CA LYS A 451 -44.40 -13.20 -35.14
C LYS A 451 -43.50 -14.23 -35.82
N LEU A 452 -42.90 -15.10 -35.01
CA LEU A 452 -42.01 -16.15 -35.52
C LEU A 452 -42.77 -17.21 -36.33
N PRO A 453 -42.16 -17.75 -37.41
CA PRO A 453 -42.66 -18.95 -38.06
C PRO A 453 -42.82 -20.13 -37.09
N SER A 454 -43.76 -21.02 -37.39
CA SER A 454 -44.19 -22.09 -36.48
C SER A 454 -43.05 -22.99 -35.99
N GLU A 455 -42.06 -23.23 -36.84
CA GLU A 455 -40.87 -24.04 -36.60
C GLU A 455 -39.98 -23.39 -35.55
N MET A 456 -39.78 -22.08 -35.63
CA MET A 456 -38.96 -21.31 -34.69
C MET A 456 -39.69 -21.07 -33.36
N ALA A 457 -41.01 -20.85 -33.42
CA ALA A 457 -41.85 -20.67 -32.23
C ALA A 457 -41.81 -21.91 -31.32
N LYS A 458 -41.87 -23.12 -31.90
CA LYS A 458 -41.73 -24.38 -31.15
C LYS A 458 -40.41 -24.47 -30.40
N CYS A 459 -39.28 -24.11 -31.03
CA CYS A 459 -37.97 -24.11 -30.35
C CYS A 459 -37.95 -23.17 -29.14
N VAL A 460 -38.56 -21.99 -29.27
CA VAL A 460 -38.67 -21.00 -28.18
C VAL A 460 -39.51 -21.54 -27.02
N GLU A 461 -40.64 -22.18 -27.31
CA GLU A 461 -41.52 -22.78 -26.31
C GLU A 461 -40.83 -23.91 -25.53
N VAL A 462 -40.13 -24.81 -26.23
CA VAL A 462 -39.37 -25.91 -25.62
C VAL A 462 -38.29 -25.37 -24.67
N PHE A 463 -37.53 -24.36 -25.10
CA PHE A 463 -36.51 -23.78 -24.23
C PHE A 463 -37.12 -23.04 -23.03
N LYS A 464 -38.25 -22.36 -23.22
CA LYS A 464 -38.97 -21.69 -22.13
C LYS A 464 -39.42 -22.70 -21.07
N ALA A 465 -40.00 -23.83 -21.49
CA ALA A 465 -40.39 -24.91 -20.59
C ALA A 465 -39.17 -25.46 -19.81
N PHE A 466 -38.05 -25.71 -20.48
CA PHE A 466 -36.79 -26.10 -19.83
C PHE A 466 -36.33 -25.07 -18.80
N TYR A 467 -36.30 -23.78 -19.16
CA TYR A 467 -35.77 -22.74 -18.29
C TYR A 467 -36.63 -22.51 -17.03
N GLU A 468 -37.96 -22.64 -17.15
CA GLU A 468 -38.89 -22.57 -16.03
C GLU A 468 -38.68 -23.70 -15.00
N THR A 469 -38.16 -24.86 -15.41
CA THR A 469 -37.77 -25.93 -14.47
C THR A 469 -36.57 -25.53 -13.60
N LYS A 470 -35.69 -24.68 -14.12
CA LYS A 470 -34.45 -24.27 -13.43
C LYS A 470 -34.66 -23.06 -12.53
N THR A 471 -35.47 -22.09 -12.96
CA THR A 471 -35.70 -20.86 -12.19
C THR A 471 -37.16 -20.41 -12.27
N LYS A 472 -37.83 -20.27 -11.11
CA LYS A 472 -39.23 -19.80 -11.05
C LYS A 472 -39.37 -18.28 -10.90
N HIS A 473 -38.29 -17.59 -10.56
CA HIS A 473 -38.31 -16.16 -10.20
C HIS A 473 -37.80 -15.24 -11.32
N ARG A 474 -37.32 -15.82 -12.44
CA ARG A 474 -36.75 -15.08 -13.57
C ARG A 474 -37.67 -15.19 -14.78
N ARG A 475 -37.69 -14.14 -15.61
CA ARG A 475 -38.45 -14.09 -16.87
C ARG A 475 -37.49 -13.87 -18.03
N LEU A 476 -37.70 -14.59 -19.13
CA LEU A 476 -36.92 -14.45 -20.35
C LEU A 476 -37.56 -13.39 -21.26
N GLN A 477 -36.71 -12.60 -21.91
CA GLN A 477 -37.08 -11.69 -23.00
C GLN A 477 -36.20 -12.01 -24.22
N TRP A 478 -36.81 -12.33 -25.35
CA TRP A 478 -36.09 -12.74 -26.55
C TRP A 478 -35.62 -11.54 -27.36
N ILE A 479 -34.34 -11.55 -27.76
CA ILE A 479 -33.71 -10.49 -28.57
C ILE A 479 -33.33 -11.07 -29.94
N TYR A 480 -34.29 -11.09 -30.86
CA TYR A 480 -34.11 -11.69 -32.19
C TYR A 480 -33.09 -10.94 -33.08
N SER A 481 -32.79 -9.68 -32.79
CA SER A 481 -31.80 -8.90 -33.53
C SER A 481 -30.37 -9.43 -33.41
N LEU A 482 -30.09 -10.25 -32.40
CA LEU A 482 -28.77 -10.84 -32.15
C LEU A 482 -28.67 -12.30 -32.61
N GLY A 483 -29.76 -12.88 -33.07
CA GLY A 483 -29.80 -14.29 -33.47
C GLY A 483 -29.23 -14.52 -34.87
N THR A 484 -28.61 -15.68 -35.04
CA THR A 484 -28.11 -16.18 -36.33
C THR A 484 -28.76 -17.53 -36.64
N CYS A 485 -29.17 -17.72 -37.89
CA CYS A 485 -29.81 -18.93 -38.37
C CYS A 485 -29.08 -19.48 -39.59
N HIS A 486 -29.05 -20.80 -39.70
CA HIS A 486 -28.48 -21.53 -40.83
C HIS A 486 -29.62 -22.21 -41.56
N ILE A 487 -29.90 -21.78 -42.78
CA ILE A 487 -31.03 -22.28 -43.59
C ILE A 487 -30.48 -22.93 -44.85
N ILE A 488 -30.97 -24.12 -45.19
CA ILE A 488 -30.63 -24.78 -46.45
C ILE A 488 -31.64 -24.34 -47.51
N GLY A 489 -31.21 -23.47 -48.44
CA GLY A 489 -32.00 -23.11 -49.62
C GLY A 489 -31.90 -24.21 -50.67
N LYS A 490 -33.04 -24.80 -51.05
CA LYS A 490 -33.14 -25.84 -52.09
C LYS A 490 -33.35 -25.19 -53.47
N PHE A 491 -32.26 -24.73 -54.07
CA PHE A 491 -32.26 -24.15 -55.42
C PHE A 491 -32.11 -25.24 -56.49
N ASP A 492 -32.58 -24.99 -57.70
CA ASP A 492 -32.64 -25.96 -58.81
C ASP A 492 -31.26 -26.50 -59.19
N GLN A 493 -30.24 -25.63 -59.14
CA GLN A 493 -28.87 -26.02 -59.48
C GLN A 493 -28.19 -26.83 -58.38
N LYS A 494 -28.29 -26.36 -57.12
CA LYS A 494 -27.68 -27.01 -55.95
C LYS A 494 -28.23 -26.44 -54.64
N PRO A 495 -28.27 -27.25 -53.56
CA PRO A 495 -28.55 -26.73 -52.23
C PRO A 495 -27.41 -25.81 -51.74
N ILE A 496 -27.78 -24.69 -51.13
CA ILE A 496 -26.83 -23.71 -50.55
C ILE A 496 -27.22 -23.43 -49.10
N GLU A 497 -26.24 -23.49 -48.20
CA GLU A 497 -26.41 -23.09 -46.79
C GLU A 497 -26.29 -21.56 -46.66
N LEU A 498 -27.37 -20.94 -46.18
CA LEU A 498 -27.50 -19.50 -45.95
C LEU A 498 -27.31 -19.22 -44.46
N ILE A 499 -26.28 -18.44 -44.12
CA ILE A 499 -26.10 -17.88 -42.78
C ILE A 499 -26.74 -16.50 -42.76
N VAL A 500 -27.84 -16.37 -42.04
CA VAL A 500 -28.69 -15.19 -42.00
C VAL A 500 -29.03 -14.79 -40.57
N SER A 501 -29.48 -13.55 -40.36
CA SER A 501 -30.08 -13.15 -39.07
C SER A 501 -31.42 -13.82 -38.85
N THR A 502 -31.89 -13.90 -37.60
CA THR A 502 -33.24 -14.41 -37.27
C THR A 502 -34.36 -13.69 -38.01
N TYR A 503 -34.21 -12.37 -38.24
CA TYR A 503 -35.19 -11.62 -39.03
C TYR A 503 -35.20 -12.00 -40.51
N GLN A 504 -34.02 -12.18 -41.12
CA GLN A 504 -33.92 -12.65 -42.51
C GLN A 504 -34.46 -14.08 -42.64
N ALA A 505 -34.20 -14.93 -41.65
CA ALA A 505 -34.74 -16.28 -41.57
C ALA A 505 -36.27 -16.29 -41.54
N ALA A 506 -36.87 -15.45 -40.68
CA ALA A 506 -38.32 -15.34 -40.56
C ALA A 506 -38.97 -14.93 -41.89
N VAL A 507 -38.35 -14.00 -42.64
CA VAL A 507 -38.81 -13.62 -43.99
C VAL A 507 -38.72 -14.79 -44.97
N LEU A 508 -37.58 -15.49 -45.03
CA LEU A 508 -37.37 -16.58 -45.99
C LEU A 508 -38.31 -17.77 -45.75
N LEU A 509 -38.63 -18.08 -44.49
CA LEU A 509 -39.52 -19.21 -44.15
C LEU A 509 -40.97 -19.01 -44.61
N LEU A 510 -41.42 -17.76 -44.84
CA LEU A 510 -42.75 -17.51 -45.41
C LEU A 510 -42.89 -18.09 -46.83
N PHE A 511 -41.78 -18.13 -47.58
CA PHE A 511 -41.74 -18.62 -48.95
C PHE A 511 -41.76 -20.16 -49.07
N ASN A 512 -41.74 -20.90 -47.95
CA ASN A 512 -41.88 -22.36 -48.00
C ASN A 512 -43.28 -22.81 -48.41
N ASN A 513 -44.30 -21.99 -48.12
CA ASN A 513 -45.71 -22.30 -48.39
C ASN A 513 -46.30 -21.44 -49.53
N THR A 514 -45.59 -20.41 -49.97
CA THR A 514 -46.05 -19.44 -50.97
C THR A 514 -44.90 -19.01 -51.87
N GLU A 515 -45.07 -19.04 -53.19
CA GLU A 515 -43.99 -18.67 -54.14
C GLU A 515 -43.82 -17.15 -54.27
N ARG A 516 -44.89 -16.39 -54.05
CA ARG A 516 -44.96 -14.92 -54.18
C ARG A 516 -45.64 -14.27 -52.98
N LEU A 517 -45.08 -13.16 -52.50
CA LEU A 517 -45.62 -12.34 -51.41
C LEU A 517 -45.39 -10.85 -51.67
N SER A 518 -46.38 -10.01 -51.35
CA SER A 518 -46.26 -8.56 -51.37
C SER A 518 -45.59 -8.01 -50.10
N TYR A 519 -45.06 -6.79 -50.19
CA TYR A 519 -44.47 -6.08 -49.05
C TYR A 519 -45.45 -5.97 -47.86
N ASN A 520 -46.72 -5.64 -48.10
CA ASN A 520 -47.70 -5.42 -47.03
C ASN A 520 -48.10 -6.74 -46.36
N GLU A 521 -48.23 -7.84 -47.10
CA GLU A 521 -48.51 -9.16 -46.55
C GLU A 521 -47.38 -9.60 -45.59
N MET A 522 -46.11 -9.40 -45.98
CA MET A 522 -44.99 -9.72 -45.11
C MET A 522 -44.93 -8.82 -43.86
N LEU A 523 -45.30 -7.55 -43.99
CA LEU A 523 -45.35 -6.59 -42.87
C LEU A 523 -46.38 -7.04 -41.81
N GLU A 524 -47.58 -7.44 -42.26
CA GLU A 524 -48.66 -7.91 -41.38
C GLU A 524 -48.38 -9.30 -40.76
N GLN A 525 -47.83 -10.23 -41.55
CA GLN A 525 -47.54 -11.58 -41.09
C GLN A 525 -46.41 -11.61 -40.05
N LEU A 526 -45.35 -10.80 -40.21
CA LEU A 526 -44.20 -10.80 -39.30
C LEU A 526 -44.30 -9.75 -38.19
N ASN A 527 -45.16 -8.74 -38.32
CA ASN A 527 -45.27 -7.62 -37.36
C ASN A 527 -43.94 -6.85 -37.18
N LEU A 528 -43.26 -6.54 -38.29
CA LEU A 528 -41.99 -5.79 -38.30
C LEU A 528 -42.20 -4.29 -38.54
N SER A 529 -41.21 -3.47 -38.16
CA SER A 529 -41.21 -2.06 -38.52
C SER A 529 -40.88 -1.86 -40.01
N HIS A 530 -41.40 -0.78 -40.62
CA HIS A 530 -41.14 -0.46 -42.02
C HIS A 530 -39.62 -0.37 -42.31
N GLU A 531 -38.86 0.30 -41.45
CA GLU A 531 -37.41 0.46 -41.57
C GLU A 531 -36.67 -0.89 -41.55
N ASP A 532 -37.04 -1.77 -40.63
CA ASP A 532 -36.42 -3.08 -40.49
C ASP A 532 -36.75 -3.96 -41.71
N LEU A 533 -38.00 -4.00 -42.15
CA LEU A 533 -38.42 -4.82 -43.30
C LEU A 533 -37.77 -4.36 -44.62
N VAL A 534 -37.66 -3.05 -44.84
CA VAL A 534 -36.96 -2.49 -46.02
C VAL A 534 -35.51 -2.96 -46.06
N ARG A 535 -34.80 -2.89 -44.92
CA ARG A 535 -33.39 -3.31 -44.82
C ARG A 535 -33.22 -4.81 -45.07
N LEU A 536 -34.12 -5.63 -44.51
CA LEU A 536 -34.12 -7.08 -44.69
C LEU A 536 -34.35 -7.44 -46.16
N LEU A 537 -35.41 -6.92 -46.78
CA LEU A 537 -35.73 -7.20 -48.18
C LEU A 537 -34.65 -6.68 -49.13
N HIS A 538 -34.06 -5.51 -48.86
CA HIS A 538 -32.92 -5.02 -49.65
C HIS A 538 -31.75 -6.00 -49.60
N SER A 539 -31.43 -6.57 -48.42
CA SER A 539 -30.35 -7.54 -48.27
C SER A 539 -30.59 -8.87 -49.00
N LEU A 540 -31.86 -9.26 -49.18
CA LEU A 540 -32.26 -10.54 -49.79
C LEU A 540 -32.57 -10.44 -51.30
N SER A 541 -32.83 -9.24 -51.82
CA SER A 541 -33.29 -9.04 -53.22
C SER A 541 -32.46 -8.07 -54.06
N CYS A 542 -31.95 -6.99 -53.46
CA CYS A 542 -31.32 -5.88 -54.18
C CYS A 542 -29.79 -5.89 -54.05
N ALA A 543 -29.27 -6.43 -52.95
CA ALA A 543 -27.86 -6.49 -52.64
C ALA A 543 -27.11 -7.56 -53.46
N LYS A 544 -25.94 -8.00 -52.95
CA LYS A 544 -25.07 -8.97 -53.62
C LYS A 544 -25.76 -10.31 -53.91
N TYR A 545 -26.56 -10.80 -52.96
CA TYR A 545 -27.19 -12.12 -53.02
C TYR A 545 -28.69 -11.96 -53.28
N LYS A 546 -29.12 -12.24 -54.52
CA LYS A 546 -30.50 -12.08 -54.98
C LYS A 546 -31.30 -13.37 -54.77
N ILE A 547 -31.56 -13.69 -53.51
CA ILE A 547 -32.31 -14.88 -53.10
C ILE A 547 -33.81 -14.72 -53.41
N LEU A 548 -34.29 -13.48 -53.33
CA LEU A 548 -35.64 -13.10 -53.75
C LEU A 548 -35.55 -12.24 -55.01
N ILE A 549 -36.44 -12.50 -55.96
CA ILE A 549 -36.67 -11.65 -57.13
C ILE A 549 -37.69 -10.59 -56.72
N LYS A 550 -37.43 -9.33 -57.11
CA LYS A 550 -38.26 -8.17 -56.80
C LYS A 550 -38.95 -7.67 -58.07
N GLU A 551 -40.25 -7.43 -57.98
CA GLU A 551 -41.04 -6.80 -59.05
C GLU A 551 -41.74 -5.53 -58.53
N PRO A 552 -41.53 -4.35 -59.15
CA PRO A 552 -40.60 -4.07 -60.26
C PRO A 552 -39.13 -4.05 -59.81
N MET A 553 -38.23 -4.40 -60.73
CA MET A 553 -36.79 -4.46 -60.47
C MET A 553 -36.21 -3.05 -60.26
N SER A 554 -35.80 -2.74 -59.04
CA SER A 554 -35.15 -1.46 -58.69
C SER A 554 -34.18 -1.64 -57.51
N LYS A 555 -33.37 -0.61 -57.23
CA LYS A 555 -32.41 -0.62 -56.10
C LYS A 555 -33.03 -0.26 -54.75
N SER A 556 -34.31 0.13 -54.71
CA SER A 556 -35.01 0.60 -53.52
C SER A 556 -36.24 -0.26 -53.25
N ILE A 557 -36.59 -0.45 -51.98
CA ILE A 557 -37.78 -1.19 -51.56
C ILE A 557 -38.94 -0.20 -51.35
N SER A 558 -40.08 -0.47 -51.97
CA SER A 558 -41.35 0.24 -51.86
C SER A 558 -42.43 -0.66 -51.26
N ARG A 559 -43.50 -0.06 -50.74
CA ARG A 559 -44.65 -0.77 -50.16
C ARG A 559 -45.52 -1.49 -51.20
N THR A 560 -45.35 -1.18 -52.47
CA THR A 560 -46.08 -1.80 -53.59
C THR A 560 -45.31 -2.97 -54.22
N ASP A 561 -44.11 -3.26 -53.73
CA ASP A 561 -43.25 -4.27 -54.35
C ASP A 561 -43.72 -5.68 -53.99
N VAL A 562 -43.55 -6.60 -54.95
CA VAL A 562 -43.81 -8.03 -54.81
C VAL A 562 -42.49 -8.78 -54.89
N PHE A 563 -42.36 -9.81 -54.06
CA PHE A 563 -41.16 -10.64 -53.94
C PHE A 563 -41.50 -12.08 -54.25
N GLU A 564 -40.59 -12.74 -54.97
CA GLU A 564 -40.72 -14.12 -55.42
C GLU A 564 -39.45 -14.92 -55.12
N TYR A 565 -39.59 -16.19 -54.77
CA TYR A 565 -38.45 -17.07 -54.52
C TYR A 565 -37.63 -17.31 -55.82
N ASN A 566 -36.31 -17.09 -55.77
CA ASN A 566 -35.44 -17.29 -56.92
C ASN A 566 -34.93 -18.75 -56.99
N SER A 567 -35.68 -19.66 -57.64
CA SER A 567 -35.27 -21.07 -57.76
C SER A 567 -33.94 -21.26 -58.53
N MET A 568 -33.61 -20.33 -59.42
CA MET A 568 -32.44 -20.35 -60.29
C MET A 568 -31.18 -19.75 -59.65
N PHE A 569 -31.24 -19.30 -58.39
CA PHE A 569 -30.10 -18.71 -57.70
C PHE A 569 -28.95 -19.72 -57.52
N THR A 570 -27.71 -19.24 -57.70
CA THR A 570 -26.49 -20.03 -57.51
C THR A 570 -25.32 -19.14 -57.09
N ASP A 571 -24.36 -19.69 -56.36
CA ASP A 571 -23.10 -19.03 -55.99
C ASP A 571 -21.93 -20.02 -56.10
N ARG A 572 -20.69 -19.55 -56.20
CA ARG A 572 -19.51 -20.44 -56.20
C ARG A 572 -19.38 -21.20 -54.87
N MET A 573 -19.67 -20.53 -53.75
CA MET A 573 -19.60 -21.10 -52.41
C MET A 573 -20.88 -21.86 -52.06
N ARG A 574 -20.74 -23.03 -51.42
CA ARG A 574 -21.88 -23.83 -50.91
C ARG A 574 -22.46 -23.29 -49.60
N ARG A 575 -21.74 -22.39 -48.94
CA ARG A 575 -22.12 -21.75 -47.67
C ARG A 575 -21.83 -20.26 -47.79
N ILE A 576 -22.86 -19.43 -47.65
CA ILE A 576 -22.77 -17.98 -47.82
C ILE A 576 -23.39 -17.25 -46.62
N LYS A 577 -22.74 -16.18 -46.17
CA LYS A 577 -23.28 -15.28 -45.14
C LYS A 577 -23.87 -14.05 -45.80
N ILE A 578 -25.14 -13.77 -45.53
CA ILE A 578 -25.83 -12.61 -46.10
C ILE A 578 -25.67 -11.43 -45.14
N PRO A 579 -24.90 -10.39 -45.49
CA PRO A 579 -24.68 -9.28 -44.60
C PRO A 579 -25.94 -8.39 -44.52
N LEU A 580 -26.28 -7.99 -43.30
CA LEU A 580 -27.25 -6.93 -43.06
C LEU A 580 -26.50 -5.59 -42.92
N ALA A 581 -27.04 -4.51 -43.48
CA ALA A 581 -26.43 -3.19 -43.34
C ALA A 581 -26.36 -2.77 -41.85
N SER A 582 -25.16 -2.41 -41.39
CA SER A 582 -24.94 -1.90 -40.03
C SER A 582 -25.63 -0.56 -39.86
N MET A 583 -26.35 -0.37 -38.76
CA MET A 583 -26.87 0.94 -38.38
C MET A 583 -25.75 1.77 -37.73
N ASP A 584 -25.77 3.07 -37.97
CA ASP A 584 -24.92 4.01 -37.22
C ASP A 584 -25.51 4.19 -35.82
N GLU A 585 -25.04 3.38 -34.88
CA GLU A 585 -25.55 3.37 -33.51
C GLU A 585 -24.80 4.36 -32.60
N ARG A 586 -23.94 5.21 -33.16
CA ARG A 586 -23.10 6.16 -32.43
C ARG A 586 -23.91 7.20 -31.68
N LYS A 587 -24.87 7.83 -32.37
CA LYS A 587 -25.75 8.87 -31.78
C LYS A 587 -26.52 8.32 -30.58
N LYS A 588 -27.04 7.09 -30.71
CA LYS A 588 -27.78 6.43 -29.63
C LYS A 588 -26.92 6.20 -28.38
N VAL A 589 -25.67 5.76 -28.55
CA VAL A 589 -24.75 5.56 -27.41
C VAL A 589 -24.51 6.87 -26.66
N VAL A 590 -24.25 7.96 -27.40
CA VAL A 590 -24.05 9.30 -26.80
C VAL A 590 -25.31 9.75 -26.05
N GLU A 591 -26.48 9.62 -26.68
CA GLU A 591 -27.76 9.99 -26.05
C GLU A 591 -28.02 9.21 -24.76
N ASP A 592 -27.76 7.90 -24.75
CA ASP A 592 -27.98 7.04 -23.58
C ASP A 592 -26.99 7.38 -22.44
N VAL A 593 -25.71 7.64 -22.75
CA VAL A 593 -24.73 8.16 -21.78
C VAL A 593 -25.20 9.49 -21.18
N ASP A 594 -25.71 10.41 -22.00
CA ASP A 594 -26.24 11.68 -21.51
C ASP A 594 -27.47 11.52 -20.61
N LYS A 595 -28.26 10.44 -20.78
CA LYS A 595 -29.34 10.10 -19.84
C LYS A 595 -28.77 9.59 -18.52
N ASP A 596 -27.80 8.69 -18.56
CA ASP A 596 -27.17 8.13 -17.37
C ASP A 596 -26.46 9.21 -16.55
N ARG A 597 -25.81 10.18 -17.20
CA ARG A 597 -25.22 11.37 -16.56
C ARG A 597 -26.26 12.17 -15.76
N ARG A 598 -27.50 12.32 -16.25
CA ARG A 598 -28.57 13.01 -15.49
C ARG A 598 -28.89 12.28 -14.20
N TYR A 599 -29.06 10.96 -14.27
CA TYR A 599 -29.36 10.16 -13.07
C TYR A 599 -28.19 10.14 -12.09
N ALA A 600 -26.95 10.10 -12.58
CA ALA A 600 -25.75 10.17 -11.75
C ALA A 600 -25.62 11.51 -11.01
N ILE A 601 -25.95 12.63 -11.68
CA ILE A 601 -25.99 13.96 -11.07
C ILE A 601 -27.04 14.00 -9.97
N ASP A 602 -28.28 13.59 -10.25
CA ASP A 602 -29.36 13.57 -9.25
C ASP A 602 -28.98 12.75 -8.01
N ALA A 603 -28.50 11.53 -8.23
CA ALA A 603 -28.11 10.63 -7.14
C ALA A 603 -26.96 11.21 -6.31
N SER A 604 -26.02 11.92 -6.93
CA SER A 604 -24.91 12.58 -6.23
C SER A 604 -25.39 13.76 -5.41
N LEU A 605 -26.23 14.64 -5.98
CA LEU A 605 -26.80 15.79 -5.28
C LEU A 605 -27.61 15.36 -4.05
N VAL A 606 -28.51 14.37 -4.22
CA VAL A 606 -29.33 13.86 -3.11
C VAL A 606 -28.46 13.20 -2.03
N ARG A 607 -27.39 12.49 -2.41
CA ARG A 607 -26.48 11.86 -1.43
C ARG A 607 -25.72 12.89 -0.60
N ILE A 608 -25.18 13.93 -1.24
CA ILE A 608 -24.47 15.04 -0.57
C ILE A 608 -25.43 15.74 0.38
N MET A 609 -26.60 16.13 -0.11
CA MET A 609 -27.59 16.87 0.68
C MET A 609 -28.16 16.05 1.84
N LYS A 610 -28.40 14.75 1.67
CA LYS A 610 -28.78 13.86 2.78
C LYS A 610 -27.73 13.79 3.89
N SER A 611 -26.44 13.88 3.53
CA SER A 611 -25.32 13.83 4.48
C SER A 611 -25.08 15.17 5.17
N ARG A 612 -25.20 16.29 4.46
CA ARG A 612 -24.88 17.64 4.97
C ARG A 612 -26.08 18.35 5.59
N LYS A 613 -27.30 17.98 5.19
CA LYS A 613 -28.60 18.58 5.56
C LYS A 613 -28.82 20.02 5.12
N VAL A 614 -27.81 20.86 5.27
CA VAL A 614 -27.78 22.26 4.85
C VAL A 614 -26.48 22.49 4.09
N LEU A 615 -26.54 23.08 2.90
CA LEU A 615 -25.35 23.40 2.11
C LEU A 615 -25.58 24.60 1.20
N GLY A 616 -24.58 25.46 1.04
CA GLY A 616 -24.65 26.56 0.08
C GLY A 616 -24.72 26.05 -1.35
N HIS A 617 -25.49 26.71 -2.21
CA HIS A 617 -25.69 26.32 -3.61
C HIS A 617 -24.36 26.19 -4.38
N GLN A 618 -23.41 27.11 -4.18
CA GLN A 618 -22.09 27.02 -4.83
C GLN A 618 -21.26 25.86 -4.28
N GLN A 619 -21.35 25.57 -2.98
CA GLN A 619 -20.67 24.44 -2.35
C GLN A 619 -21.25 23.12 -2.85
N LEU A 620 -22.57 22.99 -2.94
CA LEU A 620 -23.24 21.80 -3.51
C LEU A 620 -22.83 21.54 -4.95
N VAL A 621 -22.79 22.59 -5.79
CA VAL A 621 -22.31 22.47 -7.17
C VAL A 621 -20.86 21.99 -7.18
N SER A 622 -20.01 22.54 -6.33
CA SER A 622 -18.57 22.21 -6.27
C SER A 622 -18.33 20.78 -5.79
N GLU A 623 -18.98 20.35 -4.70
CA GLU A 623 -18.92 18.97 -4.20
C GLU A 623 -19.49 17.96 -5.22
N CYS A 624 -20.55 18.32 -5.94
CA CYS A 624 -21.11 17.48 -6.99
C CYS A 624 -20.13 17.30 -8.16
N VAL A 625 -19.47 18.38 -8.60
CA VAL A 625 -18.41 18.32 -9.62
C VAL A 625 -17.27 17.41 -9.15
N GLU A 626 -16.81 17.59 -7.92
CA GLU A 626 -15.72 16.79 -7.35
C GLU A 626 -16.07 15.30 -7.30
N HIS A 627 -17.26 14.95 -6.80
CA HIS A 627 -17.71 13.56 -6.71
C HIS A 627 -17.83 12.88 -8.08
N LEU A 628 -18.33 13.59 -9.10
CA LEU A 628 -18.54 13.04 -10.45
C LEU A 628 -17.29 13.05 -11.34
N SER A 629 -16.32 13.92 -11.06
CA SER A 629 -15.09 14.12 -11.84
C SER A 629 -14.27 12.84 -12.08
N ARG A 630 -14.45 11.83 -11.21
CA ARG A 630 -13.83 10.51 -11.36
C ARG A 630 -14.34 9.75 -12.59
N MET A 631 -15.57 10.00 -13.04
CA MET A 631 -16.19 9.30 -14.18
C MET A 631 -16.37 10.20 -15.40
N PHE A 632 -16.85 11.42 -15.21
CA PHE A 632 -17.04 12.40 -16.27
C PHE A 632 -16.94 13.81 -15.73
N LYS A 633 -16.67 14.79 -16.59
CA LYS A 633 -16.70 16.20 -16.20
C LYS A 633 -18.11 16.76 -16.39
N PRO A 634 -18.90 16.94 -15.32
CA PRO A 634 -20.28 17.39 -15.46
C PRO A 634 -20.35 18.86 -15.90
N ASP A 635 -21.32 19.19 -16.75
CA ASP A 635 -21.62 20.58 -17.08
C ASP A 635 -22.31 21.27 -15.90
N ILE A 636 -21.74 22.37 -15.43
CA ILE A 636 -22.28 23.19 -14.33
C ILE A 636 -23.72 23.64 -14.65
N LYS A 637 -24.03 23.94 -15.92
CA LYS A 637 -25.41 24.32 -16.31
C LYS A 637 -26.38 23.17 -16.11
N MET A 638 -25.95 21.95 -16.40
CA MET A 638 -26.73 20.73 -16.21
C MET A 638 -26.98 20.47 -14.73
N ILE A 639 -25.96 20.60 -13.87
CA ILE A 639 -26.11 20.47 -12.41
C ILE A 639 -27.15 21.46 -11.87
N LYS A 640 -27.02 22.75 -12.22
CA LYS A 640 -27.98 23.78 -11.79
C LYS A 640 -29.40 23.44 -12.20
N LYS A 641 -29.60 23.00 -13.46
CA LYS A 641 -30.90 22.55 -13.95
C LYS A 641 -31.45 21.35 -13.16
N ARG A 642 -30.58 20.42 -12.73
CA ARG A 642 -31.00 19.27 -11.90
C ARG A 642 -31.32 19.66 -10.47
N ILE A 643 -30.66 20.66 -9.88
CA ILE A 643 -31.01 21.21 -8.58
C ILE A 643 -32.45 21.76 -8.61
N GLU A 644 -32.80 22.57 -9.61
CA GLU A 644 -34.17 23.09 -9.76
C GLU A 644 -35.20 21.96 -9.93
N ASP A 645 -34.86 20.92 -10.69
CA ASP A 645 -35.71 19.75 -10.88
C ASP A 645 -35.90 18.95 -9.58
N LEU A 646 -34.87 18.86 -8.73
CA LEU A 646 -34.96 18.23 -7.41
C LEU A 646 -35.78 19.06 -6.41
N ILE A 647 -35.70 20.40 -6.50
CA ILE A 647 -36.57 21.29 -5.72
C ILE A 647 -38.02 21.09 -6.14
N SER A 648 -38.30 21.05 -7.45
CA SER A 648 -39.66 20.82 -7.95
C SER A 648 -40.25 19.44 -7.63
N ARG A 649 -39.41 18.49 -7.23
CA ARG A 649 -39.77 17.13 -6.82
C ARG A 649 -39.70 16.94 -5.30
N ASP A 650 -39.58 18.03 -4.54
CA ASP A 650 -39.53 18.07 -3.07
C ASP A 650 -38.38 17.25 -2.46
N TYR A 651 -37.27 17.07 -3.19
CA TYR A 651 -36.05 16.46 -2.65
C TYR A 651 -35.13 17.48 -1.95
N LEU A 652 -35.28 18.75 -2.28
CA LEU A 652 -34.49 19.89 -1.77
C LEU A 652 -35.40 21.09 -1.59
N GLU A 653 -35.09 21.95 -0.63
CA GLU A 653 -35.77 23.23 -0.44
C GLU A 653 -34.74 24.36 -0.37
N ARG A 654 -35.12 25.58 -0.76
CA ARG A 654 -34.29 26.77 -0.52
C ARG A 654 -34.61 27.31 0.87
N ASP A 655 -33.57 27.79 1.56
CA ASP A 655 -33.76 28.43 2.85
C ASP A 655 -34.64 29.70 2.73
N TYR A 656 -35.46 29.94 3.76
CA TYR A 656 -36.42 31.04 3.80
C TYR A 656 -35.74 32.42 3.88
N GLU A 657 -34.61 32.54 4.59
CA GLU A 657 -33.89 33.80 4.75
C GLU A 657 -32.85 34.00 3.65
N ASN A 658 -32.20 32.92 3.18
CA ASN A 658 -31.16 33.00 2.17
C ASN A 658 -31.35 31.99 1.02
N PRO A 659 -31.85 32.42 -0.16
CA PRO A 659 -32.05 31.56 -1.32
C PRO A 659 -30.79 30.91 -1.90
N SER A 660 -29.60 31.27 -1.42
CA SER A 660 -28.33 30.64 -1.77
C SER A 660 -28.00 29.42 -0.89
N ILE A 661 -28.79 29.14 0.14
CA ILE A 661 -28.68 27.96 1.01
C ILE A 661 -29.78 26.96 0.62
N LEU A 662 -29.41 25.68 0.54
CA LEU A 662 -30.32 24.58 0.27
C LEU A 662 -30.42 23.70 1.51
N ASN A 663 -31.64 23.24 1.81
CA ASN A 663 -31.99 22.45 2.98
C ASN A 663 -32.63 21.11 2.55
N THR A 664 -32.51 20.10 3.42
CA THR A 664 -33.36 18.90 3.44
C THR A 664 -34.05 18.86 4.79
N GLU A 665 -35.40 18.86 4.85
CA GLU A 665 -36.21 18.89 6.09
C GLU A 665 -35.67 17.95 7.20
N MET A 666 -35.61 18.30 8.49
CA MET A 666 -36.51 19.11 9.36
C MET A 666 -35.78 20.21 10.22
N PRO A 667 -36.50 21.19 10.80
CA PRO A 667 -35.94 22.34 11.51
C PRO A 667 -35.86 22.19 13.04
N SER A 668 -34.84 22.80 13.65
CA SER A 668 -34.86 23.24 15.06
C SER A 668 -33.86 24.38 15.31
N ASN A 669 -34.40 25.54 15.70
CA ASN A 669 -33.78 26.76 16.28
C ASN A 669 -32.63 26.44 17.26
N THR A 670 -31.61 27.29 17.52
CA THR A 670 -31.61 28.71 17.95
C THR A 670 -30.15 29.24 17.98
N GLU A 671 -29.99 30.55 17.66
CA GLU A 671 -29.21 31.63 18.34
C GLU A 671 -27.83 31.31 19.00
N GLY A 672 -26.79 32.16 18.99
CA GLY A 672 -26.60 33.57 18.65
C GLY A 672 -25.19 34.00 19.15
N SER A 673 -24.57 34.95 18.45
CA SER A 673 -23.20 35.47 18.64
C SER A 673 -23.14 36.66 19.61
N TRP A 674 -22.05 36.82 20.37
CA TRP A 674 -21.52 38.12 20.81
C TRP A 674 -19.98 38.07 20.98
N HIS A 675 -19.26 38.73 20.08
CA HIS A 675 -17.88 39.19 20.24
C HIS A 675 -17.86 40.68 19.86
N ASP A 676 -17.37 41.53 20.77
CA ASP A 676 -16.56 42.75 20.51
C ASP A 676 -16.66 43.79 21.64
N MET A 677 -15.53 44.16 22.27
CA MET A 677 -15.12 45.54 22.65
C MET A 677 -13.81 45.60 23.51
N LEU A 678 -12.68 45.90 22.84
CA LEU A 678 -11.56 46.85 23.13
C LEU A 678 -10.70 46.89 24.47
N PRO A 679 -9.46 47.48 24.44
CA PRO A 679 -8.28 47.18 25.31
C PRO A 679 -7.83 48.30 26.30
N GLN A 680 -6.95 48.03 27.29
CA GLN A 680 -6.30 49.06 28.16
C GLN A 680 -4.85 48.70 28.68
N PRO A 681 -3.91 49.67 28.87
CA PRO A 681 -2.47 49.45 29.20
C PRO A 681 -2.10 49.44 30.70
N GLY A 682 -3.05 49.52 31.64
CA GLY A 682 -2.78 49.57 33.09
C GLY A 682 -2.50 48.22 33.77
N ILE A 683 -2.75 47.11 33.07
CA ILE A 683 -2.74 45.75 33.64
C ILE A 683 -1.29 45.21 33.81
N CYS A 684 -0.33 45.72 33.03
CA CYS A 684 1.02 45.15 32.96
C CYS A 684 1.85 45.35 34.25
N HIS A 685 1.67 46.45 34.98
CA HIS A 685 2.49 46.74 36.18
C HIS A 685 2.04 45.96 37.43
N VAL A 686 0.73 45.72 37.56
CA VAL A 686 0.15 44.93 38.67
C VAL A 686 0.46 43.44 38.49
N TYR A 687 0.46 42.97 37.23
CA TYR A 687 0.82 41.59 36.90
C TYR A 687 2.23 41.22 37.36
N HIS A 688 3.23 42.05 37.06
CA HIS A 688 4.63 41.77 37.40
C HIS A 688 4.90 41.66 38.90
N GLU A 689 4.17 42.41 39.74
CA GLU A 689 4.31 42.32 41.20
C GLU A 689 3.58 41.10 41.78
N MET A 690 2.41 40.73 41.23
CA MET A 690 1.58 39.67 41.78
C MET A 690 1.84 38.27 41.21
N GLN A 691 2.45 38.15 40.01
CA GLN A 691 2.58 36.86 39.31
C GLN A 691 3.36 35.82 40.11
N SER A 692 4.43 36.20 40.81
CA SER A 692 5.27 35.21 41.51
C SER A 692 4.57 34.60 42.73
N GLU A 693 3.88 35.45 43.51
CA GLU A 693 3.10 35.02 44.67
C GLU A 693 1.86 34.20 44.24
N ALA A 694 1.17 34.66 43.19
CA ALA A 694 0.04 33.94 42.61
C ALA A 694 0.46 32.56 42.09
N LYS A 695 1.58 32.47 41.36
CA LYS A 695 2.16 31.19 40.89
C LYS A 695 2.45 30.25 42.05
N GLU A 696 3.13 30.70 43.10
CA GLU A 696 3.48 29.85 44.23
C GLU A 696 2.23 29.35 44.97
N ALA A 697 1.22 30.22 45.15
CA ALA A 697 -0.06 29.85 45.73
C ALA A 697 -0.81 28.82 44.87
N VAL A 698 -0.84 29.01 43.54
CA VAL A 698 -1.46 28.08 42.59
C VAL A 698 -0.76 26.73 42.60
N LEU A 699 0.57 26.68 42.62
CA LEU A 699 1.32 25.41 42.71
C LEU A 699 1.04 24.68 44.04
N LYS A 700 0.96 25.41 45.16
CA LYS A 700 0.57 24.84 46.46
C LYS A 700 -0.86 24.29 46.44
N LEU A 701 -1.81 24.99 45.82
CA LEU A 701 -3.18 24.50 45.65
C LEU A 701 -3.19 23.23 44.80
N ILE A 702 -2.51 23.20 43.66
CA ILE A 702 -2.40 22.01 42.80
C ILE A 702 -1.81 20.83 43.59
N HIS A 703 -0.77 21.05 44.39
CA HIS A 703 -0.19 20.03 45.26
C HIS A 703 -1.19 19.53 46.32
N GLY A 704 -1.91 20.43 46.98
CA GLY A 704 -2.96 20.08 47.95
C GLY A 704 -4.05 19.19 47.34
N GLY A 705 -4.55 19.52 46.14
CA GLY A 705 -5.54 18.66 45.47
C GLY A 705 -4.96 17.39 44.84
N ARG A 706 -3.64 17.29 44.70
CA ARG A 706 -2.99 16.00 44.42
C ARG A 706 -3.04 15.07 45.63
N GLU A 707 -2.83 15.61 46.83
CA GLU A 707 -2.96 14.89 48.10
C GLU A 707 -4.42 14.70 48.57
N GLY A 708 -5.39 15.30 47.87
CA GLY A 708 -6.82 15.06 48.06
C GLY A 708 -7.55 16.14 48.84
N GLU A 709 -6.94 17.31 49.04
CA GLU A 709 -7.61 18.49 49.57
C GLU A 709 -8.67 19.01 48.58
N GLN A 710 -9.77 19.57 49.10
CA GLN A 710 -10.78 20.20 48.25
C GLN A 710 -10.26 21.54 47.76
N ILE A 711 -10.11 21.68 46.45
CA ILE A 711 -9.76 22.94 45.79
C ILE A 711 -11.00 23.51 45.11
N ASP A 712 -11.16 24.84 45.17
CA ASP A 712 -12.06 25.58 44.31
C ASP A 712 -11.50 25.66 42.88
N TYR A 713 -12.02 24.82 41.98
CA TYR A 713 -11.59 24.77 40.57
C TYR A 713 -11.93 26.04 39.80
N GLU A 714 -13.00 26.75 40.17
CA GLU A 714 -13.42 27.97 39.51
C GLU A 714 -12.47 29.12 39.89
N LEU A 715 -12.11 29.22 41.17
CA LEU A 715 -11.08 30.15 41.63
C LEU A 715 -9.74 29.87 40.95
N LEU A 716 -9.31 28.60 40.89
CA LEU A 716 -8.04 28.22 40.28
C LEU A 716 -8.01 28.56 38.78
N LYS A 717 -9.11 28.27 38.07
CA LYS A 717 -9.27 28.61 36.66
C LYS A 717 -9.25 30.13 36.45
N ASN A 718 -10.00 30.90 37.25
CA ASN A 718 -10.03 32.35 37.15
C ASN A 718 -8.64 32.97 37.36
N VAL A 719 -7.85 32.46 38.31
CA VAL A 719 -6.46 32.91 38.53
C VAL A 719 -5.56 32.55 37.36
N LEU A 720 -5.79 31.41 36.70
CA LEU A 720 -5.02 30.98 35.53
C LEU A 720 -5.41 31.72 34.25
N ASP A 721 -6.69 32.06 34.08
CA ASP A 721 -7.21 32.84 32.96
C ASP A 721 -6.58 34.25 32.94
N VAL A 722 -6.21 34.82 34.10
CA VAL A 722 -5.42 36.06 34.18
C VAL A 722 -4.09 35.96 33.42
N TYR A 723 -3.39 34.83 33.46
CA TYR A 723 -2.14 34.64 32.71
C TYR A 723 -2.37 34.59 31.18
N VAL A 724 -3.55 34.15 30.73
CA VAL A 724 -3.93 34.06 29.32
C VAL A 724 -4.47 35.40 28.79
N GLU A 725 -5.31 36.08 29.59
CA GLU A 725 -5.90 37.38 29.27
C GLU A 725 -4.83 38.48 29.17
N ILE A 726 -3.80 38.41 30.01
CA ILE A 726 -2.68 39.36 30.00
C ILE A 726 -1.80 39.20 28.75
N GLY A 727 -1.74 38.00 28.18
CA GLY A 727 -1.16 37.75 26.87
C GLY A 727 -1.98 38.27 25.69
N MET A 728 -3.11 38.95 25.92
CA MET A 728 -4.09 39.34 24.89
C MET A 728 -4.55 38.15 24.03
N GLY A 729 -4.65 36.95 24.63
CA GLY A 729 -4.96 35.70 23.93
C GLY A 729 -3.74 35.00 23.31
N ASN A 730 -2.53 35.54 23.43
CA ASN A 730 -1.28 34.82 23.15
C ASN A 730 -0.86 34.00 24.38
N MET A 731 -0.44 32.75 24.15
CA MET A 731 -0.12 31.79 25.22
C MET A 731 1.24 32.02 25.89
N GLU A 732 2.10 32.86 25.32
CA GLU A 732 3.50 33.05 25.78
C GLU A 732 3.62 33.31 27.28
N LYS A 733 2.79 34.20 27.85
CA LYS A 733 2.84 34.52 29.29
C LYS A 733 2.35 33.38 30.18
N TYR A 734 1.31 32.67 29.76
CA TYR A 734 0.88 31.45 30.44
C TYR A 734 1.95 30.36 30.39
N GLU A 735 2.62 30.18 29.25
CA GLU A 735 3.65 29.15 29.06
C GLU A 735 4.91 29.46 29.89
N GLU A 736 5.42 30.68 29.81
CA GLU A 736 6.68 31.10 30.46
C GLU A 736 6.53 31.31 31.97
N ASP A 737 5.49 32.03 32.40
CA ASP A 737 5.38 32.47 33.79
C ASP A 737 4.72 31.40 34.70
N PHE A 738 3.99 30.44 34.14
CA PHE A 738 3.29 29.40 34.90
C PHE A 738 3.53 27.97 34.40
N GLU A 739 3.23 27.66 33.13
CA GLU A 739 3.17 26.28 32.62
C GLU A 739 4.50 25.54 32.83
N VAL A 740 5.63 26.16 32.49
CA VAL A 740 6.97 25.56 32.67
C VAL A 740 7.23 25.19 34.13
N PHE A 741 6.91 26.07 35.08
CA PHE A 741 7.11 25.81 36.51
C PHE A 741 6.18 24.71 37.03
N MET A 742 4.92 24.70 36.58
CA MET A 742 3.97 23.65 36.93
C MET A 742 4.41 22.29 36.41
N LEU A 743 4.92 22.21 35.18
CA LEU A 743 5.45 20.98 34.60
C LEU A 743 6.70 20.49 35.35
N GLN A 744 7.59 21.39 35.78
CA GLN A 744 8.76 21.05 36.60
C GLN A 744 8.38 20.53 38.00
N ASP A 745 7.45 21.21 38.69
CA ASP A 745 6.92 20.76 39.99
C ASP A 745 6.26 19.38 39.86
N THR A 746 5.45 19.19 38.82
CA THR A 746 4.80 17.92 38.52
C THR A 746 5.80 16.79 38.26
N THR A 747 6.89 17.08 37.55
CA THR A 747 7.98 16.12 37.32
C THR A 747 8.57 15.67 38.66
N SER A 748 8.95 16.62 39.51
CA SER A 748 9.51 16.33 40.84
C SER A 748 8.54 15.52 41.71
N TYR A 749 7.26 15.89 41.72
CA TYR A 749 6.21 15.21 42.48
C TYR A 749 6.05 13.74 42.08
N TYR A 750 5.86 13.47 40.79
CA TYR A 750 5.64 12.11 40.31
C TYR A 750 6.92 11.26 40.33
N SER A 751 8.09 11.87 40.15
CA SER A 751 9.38 11.20 40.33
C SER A 751 9.54 10.68 41.77
N HIS A 752 9.17 11.50 42.76
CA HIS A 752 9.19 11.08 44.17
C HIS A 752 8.16 9.99 44.48
N LYS A 753 6.91 10.14 44.01
CA LYS A 753 5.86 9.11 44.19
C LYS A 753 6.24 7.78 43.52
N ALA A 754 6.74 7.82 42.28
CA ALA A 754 7.20 6.65 41.54
C ALA A 754 8.31 5.91 42.30
N SER A 755 9.28 6.64 42.84
CA SER A 755 10.41 6.08 43.59
C SER A 755 10.00 5.38 44.89
N SER A 756 8.92 5.84 45.55
CA SER A 756 8.33 5.13 46.69
C SER A 756 7.54 3.91 46.23
N TRP A 757 6.64 4.07 45.26
CA TRP A 757 5.76 2.98 44.82
C TRP A 757 6.50 1.79 44.20
N ILE A 758 7.63 2.02 43.51
CA ILE A 758 8.41 0.91 42.92
C ILE A 758 9.01 -0.01 43.99
N GLN A 759 9.24 0.49 45.20
CA GLN A 759 9.76 -0.28 46.33
C GLN A 759 8.63 -0.96 47.13
N ASP A 760 7.51 -0.26 47.30
CA ASP A 760 6.44 -0.64 48.21
C ASP A 760 5.33 -1.50 47.56
N ASP A 761 5.06 -1.29 46.26
CA ASP A 761 3.91 -1.89 45.56
C ASP A 761 4.30 -3.03 44.61
N SER A 762 3.37 -3.95 44.38
CA SER A 762 3.48 -4.90 43.26
C SER A 762 3.24 -4.21 41.91
N CYS A 763 3.76 -4.77 40.82
CA CYS A 763 3.61 -4.17 39.48
C CYS A 763 2.13 -3.89 39.09
N PRO A 764 1.14 -4.78 39.30
CA PRO A 764 -0.27 -4.46 39.03
C PRO A 764 -0.82 -3.30 39.86
N GLU A 765 -0.46 -3.21 41.14
CA GLU A 765 -0.89 -2.14 42.04
C GLU A 765 -0.28 -0.80 41.63
N TYR A 766 1.02 -0.81 41.31
CA TYR A 766 1.72 0.33 40.75
C TYR A 766 1.04 0.82 39.47
N MET A 767 0.79 -0.09 38.50
CA MET A 767 0.15 0.25 37.22
C MET A 767 -1.27 0.82 37.42
N LEU A 768 -2.02 0.29 38.38
CA LEU A 768 -3.33 0.82 38.73
C LEU A 768 -3.25 2.22 39.33
N LYS A 769 -2.28 2.48 40.21
CA LYS A 769 -2.03 3.82 40.77
C LYS A 769 -1.59 4.80 39.67
N ALA A 770 -0.68 4.39 38.79
CA ALA A 770 -0.20 5.20 37.67
C ALA A 770 -1.33 5.56 36.70
N GLU A 771 -2.18 4.59 36.34
CA GLU A 771 -3.36 4.82 35.50
C GLU A 771 -4.36 5.79 36.14
N LYS A 772 -4.63 5.63 37.44
CA LYS A 772 -5.48 6.56 38.19
C LYS A 772 -4.89 7.96 38.21
N CYS A 773 -3.57 8.11 38.38
CA CYS A 773 -2.91 9.40 38.38
C CYS A 773 -3.00 10.08 37.01
N LEU A 774 -2.75 9.35 35.92
CA LEU A 774 -2.90 9.88 34.57
C LEU A 774 -4.33 10.32 34.26
N LYS A 775 -5.33 9.55 34.71
CA LYS A 775 -6.74 9.93 34.57
C LYS A 775 -7.07 11.19 35.36
N LYS A 776 -6.68 11.24 36.65
CA LYS A 776 -6.90 12.39 37.51
C LYS A 776 -6.20 13.65 36.99
N GLU A 777 -5.00 13.53 36.44
CA GLU A 777 -4.32 14.70 35.86
C GLU A 777 -4.94 15.17 34.56
N ARG A 778 -5.45 14.26 33.73
CA ARG A 778 -6.23 14.66 32.56
C ARG A 778 -7.50 15.41 32.97
N GLU A 779 -8.21 14.89 33.96
CA GLU A 779 -9.40 15.55 34.52
C GLU A 779 -9.04 16.92 35.10
N ARG A 780 -7.99 17.02 35.92
CA ARG A 780 -7.53 18.30 36.47
C ARG A 780 -7.19 19.31 35.36
N ALA A 781 -6.47 18.86 34.33
CA ALA A 781 -6.12 19.71 33.21
C ALA A 781 -7.35 20.27 32.47
N THR A 782 -8.39 19.46 32.26
CA THR A 782 -9.60 19.94 31.58
C THR A 782 -10.45 20.89 32.44
N HIS A 783 -10.35 20.83 33.76
CA HIS A 783 -11.15 21.68 34.66
C HIS A 783 -10.59 23.10 34.77
N TYR A 784 -9.26 23.26 34.86
CA TYR A 784 -8.66 24.56 35.16
C TYR A 784 -7.39 24.92 34.37
N LEU A 785 -6.78 24.01 33.61
CA LEU A 785 -5.64 24.33 32.75
C LEU A 785 -6.10 24.66 31.32
N HIS A 786 -5.25 25.36 30.56
CA HIS A 786 -5.51 25.59 29.14
C HIS A 786 -5.37 24.29 28.35
N SER A 787 -6.13 24.13 27.26
CA SER A 787 -6.17 22.89 26.47
C SER A 787 -4.84 22.50 25.83
N SER A 788 -3.93 23.46 25.61
CA SER A 788 -2.57 23.19 25.11
C SER A 788 -1.71 22.42 26.13
N THR A 789 -1.96 22.61 27.42
CA THR A 789 -1.15 22.07 28.53
C THR A 789 -1.39 20.59 28.76
N GLU A 790 -2.62 20.11 28.50
CA GLU A 790 -3.03 18.72 28.78
C GLU A 790 -2.05 17.71 28.16
N THR A 791 -1.69 17.90 26.89
CA THR A 791 -0.82 16.96 26.17
C THR A 791 0.62 16.95 26.71
N LYS A 792 1.16 18.12 27.09
CA LYS A 792 2.50 18.25 27.68
C LYS A 792 2.54 17.64 29.09
N LEU A 793 1.54 17.94 29.91
CA LEU A 793 1.39 17.42 31.28
C LEU A 793 1.29 15.90 31.29
N VAL A 794 0.38 15.33 30.50
CA VAL A 794 0.20 13.86 30.43
C VAL A 794 1.49 13.18 29.99
N LYS A 795 2.23 13.75 29.03
CA LYS A 795 3.50 13.19 28.56
C LYS A 795 4.58 13.15 29.65
N ILE A 796 4.68 14.21 30.47
CA ILE A 796 5.63 14.27 31.59
C ILE A 796 5.27 13.25 32.66
N VAL A 797 3.99 13.20 33.07
CA VAL A 797 3.53 12.22 34.06
C VAL A 797 3.72 10.79 33.56
N GLN A 798 3.47 10.52 32.27
CA GLN A 798 3.76 9.23 31.66
C GLN A 798 5.26 8.89 31.66
N ASN A 799 6.14 9.86 31.39
CA ASN A 799 7.58 9.64 31.42
C ASN A 799 8.05 9.21 32.81
N GLU A 800 7.72 9.98 33.85
CA GLU A 800 8.16 9.72 35.21
C GLU A 800 7.59 8.42 35.77
N LEU A 801 6.30 8.12 35.52
CA LEU A 801 5.66 6.92 36.07
C LEU A 801 5.94 5.64 35.28
N LEU A 802 6.10 5.71 33.94
CA LEU A 802 6.10 4.52 33.10
C LEU A 802 7.39 4.32 32.29
N VAL A 803 8.15 5.36 31.98
CA VAL A 803 9.37 5.24 31.16
C VAL A 803 10.60 5.05 32.04
N VAL A 804 10.76 5.88 33.07
CA VAL A 804 11.95 5.86 33.95
C VAL A 804 12.15 4.49 34.61
N PHE A 805 11.07 3.89 35.12
CA PHE A 805 11.09 2.61 35.83
C PHE A 805 10.63 1.41 34.99
N ALA A 806 10.49 1.56 33.66
CA ALA A 806 9.90 0.55 32.78
C ALA A 806 10.53 -0.84 32.94
N LYS A 807 11.87 -0.90 32.96
CA LYS A 807 12.63 -2.15 33.04
C LYS A 807 12.46 -2.83 34.40
N GLU A 808 12.62 -2.07 35.48
CA GLU A 808 12.49 -2.59 36.86
C GLU A 808 11.08 -3.10 37.14
N LEU A 809 10.07 -2.39 36.64
CA LEU A 809 8.66 -2.72 36.83
C LEU A 809 8.20 -3.92 35.99
N LEU A 810 8.61 -4.01 34.73
CA LEU A 810 8.16 -5.07 33.81
C LEU A 810 8.99 -6.36 33.93
N GLU A 811 10.28 -6.28 34.28
CA GLU A 811 11.16 -7.44 34.46
C GLU A 811 11.17 -7.96 35.91
N ASN A 812 10.36 -7.40 36.82
CA ASN A 812 10.22 -7.89 38.19
C ASN A 812 9.82 -9.39 38.22
N GLU A 813 10.59 -10.21 38.94
CA GLU A 813 10.47 -11.67 38.89
C GLU A 813 9.12 -12.21 39.40
N HIS A 814 8.50 -11.52 40.36
CA HIS A 814 7.32 -12.02 41.09
C HIS A 814 6.01 -11.33 40.69
N SER A 815 6.07 -10.10 40.18
CA SER A 815 4.88 -9.33 39.81
C SER A 815 4.92 -8.73 38.41
N GLY A 816 6.06 -8.77 37.73
CA GLY A 816 6.27 -8.17 36.41
C GLY A 816 5.50 -8.88 35.29
N PHE A 817 5.71 -8.42 34.07
CA PHE A 817 4.94 -8.87 32.89
C PHE A 817 4.97 -10.39 32.68
N LEU A 818 6.13 -11.03 32.94
CA LEU A 818 6.29 -12.47 32.83
C LEU A 818 5.53 -13.26 33.89
N ALA A 819 5.40 -12.72 35.10
CA ALA A 819 4.61 -13.33 36.17
C ALA A 819 3.11 -13.26 35.84
N LEU A 820 2.66 -12.12 35.31
CA LEU A 820 1.26 -11.93 34.91
C LEU A 820 0.82 -12.85 33.76
N LEU A 821 1.71 -13.14 32.81
CA LEU A 821 1.46 -14.14 31.77
C LEU A 821 1.33 -15.56 32.35
N ARG A 822 2.18 -15.91 33.33
CA ARG A 822 2.14 -17.22 33.99
C ARG A 822 0.87 -17.42 34.81
N ASP A 823 0.42 -16.36 35.48
CA ASP A 823 -0.73 -16.37 36.37
C ASP A 823 -2.05 -16.04 35.65
N ASN A 824 -2.03 -15.90 34.31
CA ASN A 824 -3.19 -15.60 33.46
C ASN A 824 -3.95 -14.34 33.88
N LYS A 825 -3.22 -13.28 34.27
CA LYS A 825 -3.77 -12.00 34.73
C LYS A 825 -4.10 -11.07 33.55
N MET A 826 -5.10 -11.46 32.76
CA MET A 826 -5.50 -10.80 31.50
C MET A 826 -5.83 -9.31 31.64
N ASP A 827 -6.53 -8.91 32.71
CA ASP A 827 -6.88 -7.50 32.95
C ASP A 827 -5.65 -6.64 33.21
N ASP A 828 -4.69 -7.17 33.97
CA ASP A 828 -3.45 -6.47 34.30
C ASP A 828 -2.53 -6.37 33.07
N LEU A 829 -2.48 -7.41 32.23
CA LEU A 829 -1.78 -7.39 30.94
C LEU A 829 -2.40 -6.38 29.96
N SER A 830 -3.72 -6.30 29.93
CA SER A 830 -4.46 -5.30 29.13
C SER A 830 -4.18 -3.88 29.63
N ARG A 831 -4.02 -3.70 30.95
CA ARG A 831 -3.61 -2.43 31.56
C ARG A 831 -2.19 -2.05 31.15
N ILE A 832 -1.24 -2.98 31.22
CA ILE A 832 0.14 -2.75 30.74
C ILE A 832 0.11 -2.33 29.27
N TYR A 833 -0.64 -3.04 28.42
CA TYR A 833 -0.77 -2.65 27.01
C TYR A 833 -1.34 -1.24 26.84
N ARG A 834 -2.45 -0.90 27.52
CA ARG A 834 -3.07 0.43 27.43
C ARG A 834 -2.12 1.56 27.85
N LEU A 835 -1.35 1.34 28.91
CA LEU A 835 -0.40 2.32 29.44
C LEU A 835 0.82 2.51 28.54
N TYR A 836 1.39 1.42 28.00
CA TYR A 836 2.57 1.49 27.13
C TYR A 836 2.26 1.76 25.66
N HIS A 837 0.99 1.67 25.25
CA HIS A 837 0.59 1.91 23.86
C HIS A 837 0.92 3.33 23.37
N SER A 838 0.80 4.32 24.25
CA SER A 838 1.03 5.74 23.90
C SER A 838 2.49 6.18 24.04
N ILE A 839 3.38 5.28 24.48
CA ILE A 839 4.79 5.57 24.76
C ILE A 839 5.65 5.19 23.54
N PRO A 840 6.52 6.09 23.03
CA PRO A 840 7.47 5.75 21.97
C PRO A 840 8.32 4.53 22.36
N GLN A 841 8.35 3.50 21.51
CA GLN A 841 9.05 2.22 21.73
C GLN A 841 8.58 1.42 22.98
N GLY A 842 7.56 1.87 23.71
CA GLY A 842 7.07 1.17 24.90
C GLY A 842 6.52 -0.23 24.61
N LEU A 843 5.79 -0.38 23.49
CA LEU A 843 5.26 -1.68 23.07
C LEU A 843 6.33 -2.65 22.54
N GLU A 844 7.48 -2.16 22.07
CA GLU A 844 8.58 -3.02 21.59
C GLU A 844 9.16 -3.81 22.76
N LEU A 845 9.38 -3.17 23.91
CA LEU A 845 9.85 -3.82 25.12
C LEU A 845 8.86 -4.90 25.63
N VAL A 846 7.56 -4.59 25.62
CA VAL A 846 6.51 -5.56 26.04
C VAL A 846 6.43 -6.74 25.06
N ALA A 847 6.52 -6.47 23.75
CA ALA A 847 6.51 -7.52 22.73
C ALA A 847 7.75 -8.43 22.81
N ASP A 848 8.92 -7.88 23.14
CA ASP A 848 10.15 -8.64 23.36
C ASP A 848 10.04 -9.57 24.59
N LEU A 849 9.46 -9.07 25.69
CA LEU A 849 9.19 -9.91 26.87
C LEU A 849 8.18 -11.03 26.56
N PHE A 850 7.13 -10.71 25.80
CA PHE A 850 6.16 -11.69 25.32
C PHE A 850 6.82 -12.77 24.45
N ASN A 851 7.65 -12.37 23.48
CA ASN A 851 8.42 -13.29 22.65
C ASN A 851 9.31 -14.22 23.50
N LYS A 852 10.05 -13.67 24.48
CA LYS A 852 10.92 -14.45 25.37
C LYS A 852 10.12 -15.49 26.17
N HIS A 853 8.98 -15.09 26.72
CA HIS A 853 8.11 -15.96 27.50
C HIS A 853 7.60 -17.15 26.68
N VAL A 854 6.96 -16.86 25.53
CA VAL A 854 6.42 -17.89 24.63
C VAL A 854 7.54 -18.82 24.15
N THR A 855 8.72 -18.27 23.82
CA THR A 855 9.88 -19.06 23.41
C THR A 855 10.34 -20.04 24.49
N ALA A 856 10.38 -19.59 25.74
CA ALA A 856 10.77 -20.40 26.88
C ALA A 856 9.75 -21.51 27.16
N GLU A 857 8.45 -21.15 27.22
CA GLU A 857 7.37 -22.12 27.45
C GLU A 857 7.29 -23.17 26.33
N GLY A 858 7.33 -22.73 25.06
CA GLY A 858 7.34 -23.64 23.91
C GLY A 858 8.55 -24.57 23.89
N THR A 859 9.74 -24.10 24.27
CA THR A 859 10.93 -24.96 24.37
C THR A 859 10.78 -26.03 25.45
N ILE A 860 10.18 -25.69 26.60
CA ILE A 860 9.94 -26.64 27.70
C ILE A 860 8.93 -27.69 27.28
N LEU A 861 7.80 -27.29 26.69
CA LEU A 861 6.74 -28.19 26.26
C LEU A 861 7.20 -29.14 25.16
N ILE A 862 7.97 -28.65 24.17
CA ILE A 862 8.56 -29.52 23.15
C ILE A 862 9.46 -30.54 23.80
N LYS A 863 10.38 -30.12 24.69
CA LYS A 863 11.29 -31.06 25.35
C LYS A 863 10.53 -32.13 26.16
N GLN A 864 9.47 -31.74 26.87
CA GLN A 864 8.61 -32.68 27.60
C GLN A 864 7.90 -33.66 26.66
N ALA A 865 7.43 -33.20 25.50
CA ALA A 865 6.81 -34.03 24.48
C ALA A 865 7.80 -35.02 23.86
N GLU A 866 9.04 -34.59 23.65
CA GLU A 866 10.13 -35.45 23.19
C GLU A 866 10.43 -36.55 24.21
N ASP A 867 10.53 -36.20 25.49
CA ASP A 867 10.77 -37.15 26.59
C ASP A 867 9.60 -38.13 26.77
N ALA A 868 8.35 -37.64 26.65
CA ALA A 868 7.14 -38.46 26.74
C ALA A 868 6.98 -39.43 25.55
N ALA A 869 7.26 -38.98 24.32
CA ALA A 869 7.21 -39.82 23.12
C ALA A 869 8.24 -40.95 23.17
N THR A 870 9.42 -40.70 23.77
CA THR A 870 10.48 -41.70 23.97
C THR A 870 10.07 -42.77 25.01
N THR A 871 9.16 -42.44 25.92
CA THR A 871 8.71 -43.36 26.98
C THR A 871 7.57 -44.29 26.51
N GLN A 872 6.74 -43.83 25.56
CA GLN A 872 5.65 -44.62 24.96
C GLN A 872 6.11 -45.61 23.88
N SER A 873 7.34 -45.50 23.37
CA SER A 873 7.86 -46.30 22.25
C SER A 873 8.59 -47.59 22.63
N ALA A 874 8.52 -48.05 23.89
CA ALA A 874 9.27 -49.21 24.38
C ALA A 874 9.10 -50.54 23.60
N ASN A 875 8.15 -50.63 22.65
CA ASN A 875 7.92 -51.79 21.78
C ASN A 875 7.92 -51.52 20.26
N THR A 876 8.28 -50.34 19.75
CA THR A 876 8.35 -50.08 18.29
C THR A 876 9.59 -49.26 17.92
N CYS A 877 10.29 -49.67 16.85
CA CYS A 877 11.50 -49.01 16.34
C CYS A 877 11.30 -48.58 14.89
N GLY A 878 11.51 -47.30 14.58
CA GLY A 878 11.56 -46.79 13.20
C GLY A 878 10.72 -45.53 12.92
N VAL A 879 10.17 -45.45 11.70
CA VAL A 879 9.45 -44.27 11.16
C VAL A 879 8.13 -43.99 11.91
N GLU A 880 7.50 -45.02 12.50
CA GLU A 880 6.24 -44.90 13.25
C GLU A 880 6.40 -44.11 14.56
N GLU A 881 7.49 -44.32 15.29
CA GLU A 881 7.84 -43.55 16.50
C GLU A 881 8.03 -42.05 16.17
N GLN A 882 8.68 -41.75 15.04
CA GLN A 882 8.92 -40.38 14.58
C GLN A 882 7.63 -39.66 14.17
N LEU A 883 6.66 -40.39 13.61
CA LEU A 883 5.36 -39.84 13.23
C LEU A 883 4.48 -39.56 14.44
N LEU A 884 4.47 -40.44 15.44
CA LEU A 884 3.73 -40.21 16.68
C LEU A 884 4.28 -38.98 17.43
N ARG A 885 5.60 -38.84 17.48
CA ARG A 885 6.26 -37.64 18.02
C ARG A 885 5.87 -36.38 17.27
N LEU A 886 5.81 -36.42 15.94
CA LEU A 886 5.37 -35.29 15.13
C LEU A 886 3.89 -34.95 15.36
N GLN A 887 3.04 -35.97 15.53
CA GLN A 887 1.61 -35.80 15.80
C GLN A 887 1.37 -35.06 17.13
N VAL A 888 2.09 -35.47 18.18
CA VAL A 888 2.07 -34.79 19.49
C VAL A 888 2.63 -33.37 19.38
N LEU A 889 3.72 -33.18 18.62
CA LEU A 889 4.32 -31.86 18.41
C LEU A 889 3.35 -30.89 17.73
N ILE A 890 2.67 -31.31 16.67
CA ILE A 890 1.67 -30.49 15.97
C ILE A 890 0.57 -30.06 16.94
N GLY A 891 0.02 -31.00 17.73
CA GLY A 891 -1.01 -30.70 18.73
C GLY A 891 -0.56 -29.65 19.75
N ILE A 892 0.59 -29.86 20.39
CA ILE A 892 1.13 -28.93 21.40
C ILE A 892 1.36 -27.53 20.82
N VAL A 893 1.88 -27.45 19.60
CA VAL A 893 2.14 -26.16 18.96
C VAL A 893 0.84 -25.44 18.64
N LEU A 894 -0.16 -26.11 18.10
CA LEU A 894 -1.45 -25.49 17.81
C LEU A 894 -2.19 -25.05 19.10
N GLU A 895 -2.18 -25.87 20.15
CA GLU A 895 -2.75 -25.50 21.46
C GLU A 895 -2.05 -24.28 22.07
N LEU A 896 -0.71 -24.24 22.00
CA LEU A 896 0.08 -23.12 22.50
C LEU A 896 -0.19 -21.85 21.67
N ARG A 897 -0.35 -22.00 20.35
CA ARG A 897 -0.68 -20.88 19.45
C ARG A 897 -2.02 -20.30 19.84
N ASP A 898 -3.03 -21.16 19.98
CA ASP A 898 -4.39 -20.73 20.30
C ASP A 898 -4.44 -20.07 21.68
N LYS A 899 -3.76 -20.65 22.68
CA LYS A 899 -3.58 -20.05 24.02
C LYS A 899 -3.05 -18.61 23.91
N TYR A 900 -1.93 -18.40 23.21
CA TYR A 900 -1.31 -17.08 23.15
C TYR A 900 -1.99 -16.12 22.16
N MET A 901 -2.72 -16.62 21.17
CA MET A 901 -3.57 -15.82 20.29
C MET A 901 -4.73 -15.17 21.03
N VAL A 902 -5.25 -15.80 22.10
CA VAL A 902 -6.21 -15.14 23.00
C VAL A 902 -5.59 -13.89 23.63
N TYR A 903 -4.35 -13.94 24.12
CA TYR A 903 -3.67 -12.74 24.65
C TYR A 903 -3.46 -11.67 23.57
N VAL A 904 -3.06 -12.06 22.35
CA VAL A 904 -2.86 -11.10 21.25
C VAL A 904 -4.16 -10.41 20.85
N THR A 905 -5.27 -11.14 20.84
CA THR A 905 -6.59 -10.62 20.44
C THR A 905 -7.25 -9.84 21.58
N GLU A 906 -7.34 -10.42 22.78
CA GLU A 906 -8.07 -9.87 23.92
C GLU A 906 -7.27 -8.83 24.72
N CYS A 907 -6.00 -9.09 25.03
CA CYS A 907 -5.18 -8.15 25.82
C CYS A 907 -4.48 -7.08 24.97
N PHE A 908 -3.99 -7.47 23.78
CA PHE A 908 -3.15 -6.62 22.94
C PHE A 908 -3.87 -6.04 21.71
N GLN A 909 -5.20 -6.14 21.67
CA GLN A 909 -6.07 -5.54 20.65
C GLN A 909 -5.64 -5.83 19.20
N ASN A 910 -5.20 -7.07 18.95
CA ASN A 910 -4.82 -7.56 17.62
C ASN A 910 -3.66 -6.78 16.95
N ARG A 911 -2.74 -6.22 17.75
CA ARG A 911 -1.60 -5.45 17.22
C ARG A 911 -0.59 -6.32 16.49
N PHE A 912 -0.20 -5.88 15.29
CA PHE A 912 0.78 -6.57 14.42
C PHE A 912 2.10 -6.92 15.11
N LEU A 913 2.59 -6.05 16.02
CA LEU A 913 3.84 -6.28 16.72
C LEU A 913 3.82 -7.58 17.56
N PHE A 914 2.70 -7.88 18.22
CA PHE A 914 2.54 -9.09 19.03
C PHE A 914 2.28 -10.34 18.17
N HIS A 915 1.64 -10.20 17.01
CA HIS A 915 1.59 -11.27 15.99
C HIS A 915 2.99 -11.64 15.50
N LYS A 916 3.81 -10.63 15.17
CA LYS A 916 5.20 -10.84 14.78
C LYS A 916 6.02 -11.47 15.91
N ALA A 917 5.85 -10.99 17.15
CA ALA A 917 6.51 -11.56 18.32
C ALA A 917 6.13 -13.04 18.52
N LEU A 918 4.84 -13.38 18.37
CA LEU A 918 4.38 -14.77 18.46
C LEU A 918 4.98 -15.62 17.33
N GLN A 919 4.90 -15.15 16.09
CA GLN A 919 5.44 -15.87 14.93
C GLN A 919 6.93 -16.15 15.09
N VAL A 920 7.72 -15.15 15.52
CA VAL A 920 9.15 -15.30 15.77
C VAL A 920 9.43 -16.32 16.88
N ALA A 921 8.64 -16.32 17.96
CA ALA A 921 8.81 -17.29 19.05
C ALA A 921 8.60 -18.73 18.54
N PHE A 922 7.53 -18.95 17.78
CA PHE A 922 7.20 -20.26 17.19
C PHE A 922 8.25 -20.70 16.17
N GLU A 923 8.74 -19.80 15.31
CA GLU A 923 9.85 -20.11 14.40
C GLU A 923 11.11 -20.55 15.15
N ILE A 924 11.40 -19.98 16.33
CA ILE A 924 12.60 -20.32 17.12
C ILE A 924 12.52 -21.76 17.63
N PHE A 925 11.43 -22.16 18.28
CA PHE A 925 11.35 -23.48 18.90
C PHE A 925 10.94 -24.60 17.92
N CYS A 926 10.11 -24.33 16.90
CA CYS A 926 9.70 -25.33 15.91
C CYS A 926 10.84 -25.76 14.97
N ASN A 927 11.93 -24.98 14.87
CA ASN A 927 13.07 -25.28 14.00
C ASN A 927 14.32 -25.75 14.77
N LYS A 928 14.24 -26.01 16.08
CA LYS A 928 15.36 -26.60 16.83
C LYS A 928 15.63 -28.02 16.32
N LYS A 929 16.85 -28.28 15.85
CA LYS A 929 17.25 -29.58 15.30
C LYS A 929 17.33 -30.62 16.41
N VAL A 930 16.62 -31.73 16.23
CA VAL A 930 16.75 -32.93 17.07
C VAL A 930 18.02 -33.67 16.66
N ALA A 931 18.86 -34.04 17.63
CA ALA A 931 20.10 -34.75 17.40
C ALA A 931 19.85 -36.09 16.66
N GLY A 932 20.28 -36.17 15.40
CA GLY A 932 20.31 -37.43 14.62
C GLY A 932 19.09 -37.74 13.74
N SER A 933 18.06 -36.90 13.65
CA SER A 933 16.81 -37.20 12.94
C SER A 933 16.49 -36.21 11.80
N SER A 934 15.65 -36.62 10.86
CA SER A 934 15.15 -35.82 9.73
C SER A 934 14.56 -34.46 10.15
N SER A 935 14.68 -33.44 9.30
CA SER A 935 14.11 -32.11 9.58
C SER A 935 12.58 -32.20 9.76
N ASN A 936 11.99 -31.28 10.54
CA ASN A 936 10.53 -31.23 10.68
C ASN A 936 9.83 -31.08 9.33
N ALA A 937 10.44 -30.40 8.36
CA ALA A 937 9.96 -30.33 6.98
C ALA A 937 9.87 -31.72 6.30
N GLU A 938 10.89 -32.57 6.46
CA GLU A 938 10.91 -33.94 5.91
C GLU A 938 9.90 -34.86 6.63
N LEU A 939 9.78 -34.70 7.94
CA LEU A 939 8.82 -35.46 8.75
C LEU A 939 7.37 -35.11 8.38
N LEU A 940 7.05 -33.82 8.21
CA LEU A 940 5.72 -33.37 7.75
C LEU A 940 5.37 -33.93 6.37
N ALA A 941 6.33 -33.92 5.44
CA ALA A 941 6.11 -34.50 4.11
C ALA A 941 5.85 -36.02 4.19
N THR A 942 6.53 -36.71 5.12
CA THR A 942 6.33 -38.14 5.37
C THR A 942 5.00 -38.42 6.05
N PHE A 943 4.58 -37.57 6.98
CA PHE A 943 3.28 -37.65 7.63
C PHE A 943 2.14 -37.50 6.63
N CYS A 944 2.17 -36.48 5.77
CA CYS A 944 1.19 -36.33 4.70
C CYS A 944 1.15 -37.54 3.76
N ASP A 945 2.31 -38.10 3.42
CA ASP A 945 2.41 -39.29 2.57
C ASP A 945 1.81 -40.54 3.23
N ASN A 946 1.86 -40.65 4.56
CA ASN A 946 1.20 -41.74 5.28
C ASN A 946 -0.31 -41.54 5.38
N LEU A 947 -0.80 -40.30 5.49
CA LEU A 947 -2.23 -40.00 5.46
C LEU A 947 -2.86 -40.24 4.08
N LEU A 948 -2.13 -39.93 3.00
CA LEU A 948 -2.65 -39.92 1.63
C LEU A 948 -2.40 -41.22 0.85
N LYS A 949 -1.68 -42.19 1.42
CA LYS A 949 -1.42 -43.49 0.75
C LYS A 949 -2.52 -44.51 1.06
N LYS A 950 -2.86 -45.37 0.08
CA LYS A 950 -3.72 -46.56 0.27
C LYS A 950 -3.18 -47.42 1.43
N GLY A 951 -4.04 -47.80 2.38
CA GLY A 951 -3.65 -48.58 3.55
C GLY A 951 -3.07 -47.77 4.72
N GLY A 952 -2.87 -46.46 4.55
CA GLY A 952 -2.26 -45.59 5.56
C GLY A 952 -3.24 -44.90 6.49
N SER A 953 -4.49 -44.75 6.07
CA SER A 953 -5.56 -44.02 6.77
C SER A 953 -6.83 -44.84 6.96
N ASP A 954 -6.76 -46.17 6.83
CA ASP A 954 -7.93 -47.07 6.81
C ASP A 954 -8.78 -47.02 8.10
N ASN A 955 -8.23 -46.46 9.18
CA ASN A 955 -8.89 -46.28 10.48
C ASN A 955 -9.35 -44.83 10.78
N LEU A 956 -9.17 -43.89 9.85
CA LEU A 956 -9.52 -42.47 10.02
C LEU A 956 -10.69 -42.11 9.11
N SER A 957 -11.60 -41.24 9.59
CA SER A 957 -12.65 -40.68 8.73
C SER A 957 -12.08 -39.60 7.79
N ASP A 958 -12.77 -39.32 6.70
CA ASP A 958 -12.38 -38.27 5.75
C ASP A 958 -12.28 -36.90 6.44
N GLU A 959 -13.16 -36.60 7.40
CA GLU A 959 -13.11 -35.37 8.19
C GLU A 959 -11.85 -35.30 9.06
N ALA A 960 -11.44 -36.42 9.66
CA ALA A 960 -10.22 -36.47 10.46
C ALA A 960 -8.97 -36.27 9.59
N ILE A 961 -8.96 -36.84 8.37
CA ILE A 961 -7.87 -36.65 7.41
C ILE A 961 -7.76 -35.17 7.02
N GLU A 962 -8.87 -34.52 6.65
CA GLU A 962 -8.88 -33.11 6.31
C GLU A 962 -8.40 -32.20 7.45
N ALA A 963 -8.83 -32.48 8.70
CA ALA A 963 -8.36 -31.76 9.87
C ALA A 963 -6.83 -31.91 10.08
N TRP A 964 -6.28 -33.11 9.88
CA TRP A 964 -4.82 -33.30 9.95
C TRP A 964 -4.07 -32.60 8.82
N LEU A 965 -4.63 -32.56 7.60
CA LEU A 965 -4.02 -31.82 6.49
C LEU A 965 -4.00 -30.31 6.77
N GLU A 966 -5.06 -29.76 7.36
CA GLU A 966 -5.13 -28.37 7.81
C GLU A 966 -4.09 -28.08 8.89
N ASN A 967 -4.02 -28.90 9.94
CA ASN A 967 -3.03 -28.78 11.01
C ASN A 967 -1.58 -28.81 10.51
N VAL A 968 -1.28 -29.65 9.50
CA VAL A 968 0.06 -29.68 8.88
C VAL A 968 0.37 -28.36 8.18
N VAL A 969 -0.58 -27.82 7.42
CA VAL A 969 -0.40 -26.57 6.70
C VAL A 969 -0.22 -25.40 7.67
N GLU A 970 -1.01 -25.37 8.75
CA GLU A 970 -0.87 -24.38 9.82
C GLU A 970 0.49 -24.46 10.53
N PHE A 971 0.96 -25.67 10.84
CA PHE A 971 2.26 -25.88 11.46
C PHE A 971 3.42 -25.51 10.50
N LEU A 972 3.26 -25.76 9.19
CA LEU A 972 4.28 -25.46 8.18
C LEU A 972 4.63 -23.97 8.10
N VAL A 973 3.72 -23.08 8.52
CA VAL A 973 3.97 -21.62 8.60
C VAL A 973 5.21 -21.32 9.44
N TYR A 974 5.40 -22.04 10.54
CA TYR A 974 6.50 -21.84 11.50
C TYR A 974 7.80 -22.57 11.10
N ILE A 975 7.78 -23.36 10.03
CA ILE A 975 8.97 -24.10 9.56
C ILE A 975 9.84 -23.21 8.67
N SER A 976 11.14 -23.20 8.92
CA SER A 976 12.11 -22.36 8.19
C SER A 976 12.46 -22.92 6.81
N ASP A 977 12.44 -24.24 6.63
CA ASP A 977 12.84 -24.95 5.41
C ASP A 977 11.60 -25.48 4.63
N LYS A 978 10.67 -24.60 4.23
CA LYS A 978 9.40 -25.00 3.58
C LYS A 978 9.60 -25.56 2.18
N ASP A 979 10.58 -25.04 1.44
CA ASP A 979 11.05 -25.58 0.17
C ASP A 979 11.54 -27.04 0.27
N LEU A 980 12.17 -27.41 1.39
CA LEU A 980 12.58 -28.78 1.66
C LEU A 980 11.36 -29.69 1.84
N PHE A 981 10.33 -29.23 2.55
CA PHE A 981 9.04 -29.92 2.62
C PHE A 981 8.44 -30.10 1.22
N ALA A 982 8.38 -29.03 0.41
CA ALA A 982 7.80 -29.07 -0.93
C ALA A 982 8.51 -30.11 -1.82
N GLU A 983 9.83 -30.19 -1.77
CA GLU A 983 10.60 -31.16 -2.56
C GLU A 983 10.41 -32.61 -2.11
N PHE A 984 10.43 -32.87 -0.79
CA PHE A 984 10.12 -34.21 -0.28
C PHE A 984 8.68 -34.62 -0.57
N TYR A 985 7.73 -33.71 -0.37
CA TYR A 985 6.32 -33.95 -0.65
C TYR A 985 6.10 -34.20 -2.14
N ARG A 986 6.68 -33.40 -3.04
CA ARG A 986 6.59 -33.59 -4.50
C ARG A 986 7.08 -34.96 -4.92
N LYS A 987 8.23 -35.42 -4.40
CA LYS A 987 8.74 -36.78 -4.72
C LYS A 987 7.79 -37.88 -4.22
N LYS A 988 7.22 -37.71 -3.03
CA LYS A 988 6.26 -38.65 -2.45
C LYS A 988 4.93 -38.67 -3.24
N GLN A 989 4.41 -37.50 -3.60
CA GLN A 989 3.25 -37.34 -4.47
C GLN A 989 3.47 -37.99 -5.83
N ALA A 990 4.60 -37.73 -6.50
CA ALA A 990 4.93 -38.35 -7.77
C ALA A 990 4.88 -39.89 -7.70
N ARG A 991 5.37 -40.48 -6.60
CA ARG A 991 5.26 -41.92 -6.37
C ARG A 991 3.81 -42.38 -6.16
N ARG A 992 3.02 -41.63 -5.39
CA ARG A 992 1.61 -41.98 -5.18
C ARG A 992 0.83 -41.96 -6.49
N LEU A 993 1.05 -40.95 -7.33
CA LEU A 993 0.39 -40.80 -8.62
C LEU A 993 0.83 -41.86 -9.64
N LEU A 994 2.14 -42.10 -9.78
CA LEU A 994 2.68 -43.03 -10.79
C LEU A 994 2.40 -44.51 -10.49
N PHE A 995 2.28 -44.88 -9.22
CA PHE A 995 2.09 -46.27 -8.79
C PHE A 995 0.66 -46.58 -8.31
N ASP A 996 -0.30 -45.69 -8.57
CA ASP A 996 -1.70 -45.80 -8.13
C ASP A 996 -1.84 -46.13 -6.62
N ARG A 997 -1.07 -45.41 -5.80
CA ARG A 997 -1.07 -45.56 -4.33
C ARG A 997 -1.81 -44.45 -3.60
N CYS A 998 -2.42 -43.51 -4.32
CA CYS A 998 -3.23 -42.45 -3.73
C CYS A 998 -4.53 -43.07 -3.16
N SER A 999 -4.84 -42.83 -1.88
CA SER A 999 -6.08 -43.32 -1.26
C SER A 999 -7.31 -42.61 -1.83
N ASN A 1000 -7.24 -41.28 -1.91
CA ASN A 1000 -8.31 -40.42 -2.42
C ASN A 1000 -7.71 -39.19 -3.14
N GLU A 1001 -8.02 -39.04 -4.42
CA GLU A 1001 -7.53 -37.91 -5.23
C GLU A 1001 -8.09 -36.56 -4.78
N GLY A 1002 -9.26 -36.56 -4.12
CA GLY A 1002 -9.85 -35.38 -3.50
C GLY A 1002 -8.98 -34.80 -2.39
N HIS A 1003 -8.47 -35.65 -1.48
CA HIS A 1003 -7.55 -35.23 -0.42
C HIS A 1003 -6.21 -34.72 -0.98
N GLU A 1004 -5.72 -35.33 -2.06
CA GLU A 1004 -4.51 -34.88 -2.76
C GLU A 1004 -4.69 -33.48 -3.37
N ARG A 1005 -5.85 -33.18 -3.95
CA ARG A 1005 -6.20 -31.82 -4.42
C ARG A 1005 -6.45 -30.85 -3.27
N SER A 1006 -7.03 -31.32 -2.16
CA SER A 1006 -7.33 -30.51 -0.97
C SER A 1006 -6.07 -29.95 -0.33
N ILE A 1007 -5.07 -30.79 -0.04
CA ILE A 1007 -3.79 -30.31 0.53
C ILE A 1007 -3.05 -29.36 -0.42
N LEU A 1008 -3.08 -29.60 -1.74
CA LEU A 1008 -2.50 -28.65 -2.69
C LEU A 1008 -3.23 -27.30 -2.69
N THR A 1009 -4.56 -27.31 -2.54
CA THR A 1009 -5.36 -26.09 -2.43
C THR A 1009 -5.01 -25.32 -1.16
N LYS A 1010 -4.96 -26.00 -0.01
CA LYS A 1010 -4.56 -25.40 1.28
C LYS A 1010 -3.13 -24.84 1.25
N LEU A 1011 -2.18 -25.58 0.67
CA LEU A 1011 -0.80 -25.11 0.49
C LEU A 1011 -0.71 -23.89 -0.45
N LYS A 1012 -1.56 -23.83 -1.47
CA LYS A 1012 -1.63 -22.69 -2.41
C LYS A 1012 -2.22 -21.46 -1.75
N GLU A 1013 -3.26 -21.62 -0.94
CA GLU A 1013 -3.88 -20.53 -0.17
C GLU A 1013 -2.88 -19.90 0.81
N GLN A 1014 -2.06 -20.71 1.47
CA GLN A 1014 -1.10 -20.22 2.45
C GLN A 1014 0.22 -19.73 1.86
N PHE A 1015 0.80 -20.42 0.86
CA PHE A 1015 2.15 -20.12 0.36
C PHE A 1015 2.18 -19.61 -1.09
N GLY A 1016 1.03 -19.57 -1.77
CA GLY A 1016 0.88 -19.06 -3.14
C GLY A 1016 1.19 -20.09 -4.22
N ARG A 1017 0.87 -19.73 -5.48
CA ARG A 1017 1.02 -20.60 -6.66
C ARG A 1017 2.47 -21.02 -6.93
N GLU A 1018 3.45 -20.17 -6.64
CA GLU A 1018 4.87 -20.50 -6.88
C GLU A 1018 5.31 -21.74 -6.08
N PHE A 1019 4.73 -21.94 -4.88
CA PHE A 1019 4.99 -23.10 -4.05
C PHE A 1019 4.40 -24.38 -4.64
N THR A 1020 3.15 -24.33 -5.14
CA THR A 1020 2.40 -25.52 -5.57
C THR A 1020 2.47 -25.83 -7.06
N PHE A 1021 2.95 -24.91 -7.90
CA PHE A 1021 2.89 -25.01 -9.36
C PHE A 1021 3.40 -26.36 -9.91
N LYS A 1022 4.58 -26.80 -9.46
CA LYS A 1022 5.16 -28.07 -9.91
C LYS A 1022 4.34 -29.29 -9.45
N MET A 1023 3.71 -29.21 -8.28
CA MET A 1023 2.90 -30.28 -7.70
C MET A 1023 1.53 -30.39 -8.38
N GLU A 1024 0.86 -29.25 -8.60
CA GLU A 1024 -0.39 -29.14 -9.37
C GLU A 1024 -0.20 -29.62 -10.82
N GLY A 1025 0.95 -29.29 -11.43
CA GLY A 1025 1.34 -29.76 -12.76
C GLY A 1025 1.33 -31.29 -12.85
N MET A 1026 1.94 -31.99 -11.89
CA MET A 1026 1.96 -33.46 -11.88
C MET A 1026 0.55 -34.07 -11.80
N VAL A 1027 -0.36 -33.51 -11.01
CA VAL A 1027 -1.76 -34.00 -10.92
C VAL A 1027 -2.49 -33.79 -12.25
N THR A 1028 -2.26 -32.65 -12.90
CA THR A 1028 -2.83 -32.33 -14.21
C THR A 1028 -2.30 -33.26 -15.30
N ASP A 1029 -0.98 -33.45 -15.35
CA ASP A 1029 -0.30 -34.35 -16.30
C ASP A 1029 -0.83 -35.78 -16.17
N MET A 1030 -1.06 -36.25 -14.94
CA MET A 1030 -1.61 -37.58 -14.69
C MET A 1030 -3.08 -37.71 -15.10
N THR A 1031 -3.86 -36.64 -14.98
CA THR A 1031 -5.26 -36.61 -15.46
C THR A 1031 -5.28 -36.71 -16.98
N LEU A 1032 -4.47 -35.90 -17.67
CA LEU A 1032 -4.31 -35.93 -19.13
C LEU A 1032 -3.80 -37.28 -19.64
N ALA A 1033 -2.85 -37.89 -18.92
CA ALA A 1033 -2.33 -39.21 -19.26
C ALA A 1033 -3.43 -40.29 -19.23
N ARG A 1034 -4.32 -40.25 -18.23
CA ARG A 1034 -5.46 -41.18 -18.14
C ARG A 1034 -6.50 -40.93 -19.23
N GLU A 1035 -6.85 -39.68 -19.51
CA GLU A 1035 -7.77 -39.34 -20.60
C GLU A 1035 -7.23 -39.79 -21.97
N SER A 1036 -5.93 -39.61 -22.18
CA SER A 1036 -5.23 -40.08 -23.39
C SER A 1036 -5.21 -41.60 -23.48
N GLN A 1037 -4.97 -42.29 -22.35
CA GLN A 1037 -5.00 -43.75 -22.27
C GLN A 1037 -6.41 -44.29 -22.57
N ASN A 1038 -7.46 -43.72 -21.96
CA ASN A 1038 -8.84 -44.12 -22.21
C ASN A 1038 -9.23 -43.90 -23.69
N SER A 1039 -8.81 -42.78 -24.27
CA SER A 1039 -9.03 -42.49 -25.70
C SER A 1039 -8.31 -43.50 -26.60
N PHE A 1040 -7.11 -43.93 -26.22
CA PHE A 1040 -6.36 -44.96 -26.93
C PHE A 1040 -6.99 -46.34 -26.79
N GLU A 1041 -7.52 -46.69 -25.61
CA GLU A 1041 -8.27 -47.93 -25.38
C GLU A 1041 -9.58 -47.97 -26.19
N GLU A 1042 -10.32 -46.85 -26.26
CA GLU A 1042 -11.49 -46.72 -27.13
C GLU A 1042 -11.12 -46.88 -28.61
N TYR A 1043 -10.01 -46.28 -29.06
CA TYR A 1043 -9.50 -46.45 -30.40
C TYR A 1043 -9.14 -47.91 -30.72
N LEU A 1044 -8.46 -48.60 -29.79
CA LEU A 1044 -8.13 -50.03 -29.93
C LEU A 1044 -9.38 -50.93 -29.95
N ALA A 1045 -10.40 -50.60 -29.15
CA ALA A 1045 -11.67 -51.31 -29.15
C ALA A 1045 -12.42 -51.18 -30.50
N THR A 1046 -12.23 -50.07 -31.20
CA THR A 1046 -12.87 -49.80 -32.50
C THR A 1046 -12.09 -50.39 -33.68
N ASN A 1047 -10.78 -50.65 -33.53
CA ASN A 1047 -9.89 -51.14 -34.58
C ASN A 1047 -9.13 -52.43 -34.15
N MET A 1048 -9.84 -53.58 -34.14
CA MET A 1048 -9.29 -54.88 -33.70
C MET A 1048 -8.02 -55.34 -34.42
N THR A 1049 -7.72 -54.86 -35.63
CA THR A 1049 -6.51 -55.22 -36.39
C THR A 1049 -5.25 -54.46 -35.95
N ALA A 1050 -5.36 -53.49 -35.04
CA ALA A 1050 -4.26 -52.63 -34.60
C ALA A 1050 -3.68 -52.99 -33.22
N ASN A 1051 -4.21 -54.02 -32.55
CA ASN A 1051 -3.74 -54.40 -31.21
C ASN A 1051 -2.56 -55.40 -31.32
N PRO A 1052 -1.32 -55.00 -30.97
CA PRO A 1052 -0.15 -55.88 -31.02
C PRO A 1052 -0.10 -56.93 -29.89
N GLY A 1053 -1.11 -56.98 -29.01
CA GLY A 1053 -1.15 -57.91 -27.87
C GLY A 1053 -0.19 -57.54 -26.73
N ILE A 1054 0.31 -56.31 -26.72
CA ILE A 1054 1.22 -55.78 -25.70
C ILE A 1054 0.52 -54.63 -24.99
N ASP A 1055 0.28 -54.80 -23.69
CA ASP A 1055 -0.23 -53.76 -22.81
C ASP A 1055 0.93 -52.84 -22.40
N LEU A 1056 1.00 -51.64 -22.98
CA LEU A 1056 2.20 -50.80 -22.96
C LEU A 1056 1.94 -49.52 -22.16
N THR A 1057 2.20 -49.56 -20.85
CA THR A 1057 2.21 -48.37 -20.00
C THR A 1057 3.52 -47.62 -20.19
N VAL A 1058 3.53 -46.58 -21.03
CA VAL A 1058 4.74 -45.78 -21.29
C VAL A 1058 5.06 -44.91 -20.07
N THR A 1059 5.97 -45.37 -19.22
CA THR A 1059 6.70 -44.51 -18.27
C THR A 1059 8.18 -44.55 -18.61
N VAL A 1060 8.76 -43.37 -18.84
CA VAL A 1060 10.08 -43.14 -19.47
C VAL A 1060 11.19 -43.99 -18.85
N LEU A 1061 11.87 -44.77 -19.70
CA LEU A 1061 12.97 -45.67 -19.37
C LEU A 1061 14.24 -44.90 -18.97
N THR A 1062 14.75 -45.18 -17.77
CA THR A 1062 16.13 -44.81 -17.38
C THR A 1062 17.08 -46.00 -17.61
N THR A 1063 18.35 -45.70 -17.86
CA THR A 1063 19.47 -46.64 -18.11
C THR A 1063 19.69 -47.71 -17.02
N ARG A 1064 19.00 -47.61 -15.87
CA ARG A 1064 19.14 -48.50 -14.72
C ARG A 1064 18.42 -49.84 -14.87
N LEU A 1065 17.48 -49.94 -15.81
CA LEU A 1065 16.71 -51.17 -16.03
C LEU A 1065 17.60 -52.33 -16.51
N LEU A 1066 18.59 -52.04 -17.37
CA LEU A 1066 19.52 -53.05 -17.91
C LEU A 1066 20.31 -53.74 -16.80
N HIS A 1067 20.73 -53.00 -15.77
CA HIS A 1067 21.43 -53.57 -14.61
C HIS A 1067 20.54 -54.52 -13.80
N SER A 1068 19.28 -54.18 -13.57
CA SER A 1068 18.34 -55.05 -12.86
C SER A 1068 17.95 -56.29 -13.68
N LEU A 1069 17.87 -56.18 -15.02
CA LEU A 1069 17.56 -57.28 -15.94
C LEU A 1069 18.74 -58.24 -16.16
N SER A 1070 19.98 -57.73 -16.09
CA SER A 1070 21.22 -58.52 -16.18
C SER A 1070 21.76 -58.96 -14.81
N CYS A 1071 21.10 -58.61 -13.71
CA CYS A 1071 21.53 -58.95 -12.35
C CYS A 1071 21.45 -60.46 -12.10
N ALA A 1072 22.41 -61.00 -11.34
CA ALA A 1072 22.54 -62.43 -11.04
C ALA A 1072 21.29 -63.11 -10.46
N LYS A 1073 20.36 -62.34 -9.86
CA LYS A 1073 19.10 -62.83 -9.28
C LYS A 1073 18.04 -63.17 -10.33
N TYR A 1074 17.96 -62.39 -11.42
CA TYR A 1074 16.93 -62.57 -12.45
C TYR A 1074 17.52 -63.08 -13.77
N LYS A 1075 18.74 -62.69 -14.16
CA LYS A 1075 19.43 -63.14 -15.40
C LYS A 1075 18.50 -63.23 -16.62
N ILE A 1076 17.60 -62.26 -16.80
CA ILE A 1076 16.67 -62.23 -17.93
C ILE A 1076 17.41 -61.82 -19.21
N LEU A 1077 18.42 -60.97 -19.07
CA LEU A 1077 19.37 -60.63 -20.13
C LEU A 1077 20.77 -61.16 -19.77
N ILE A 1078 21.44 -61.75 -20.76
CA ILE A 1078 22.85 -62.14 -20.72
C ILE A 1078 23.65 -61.04 -21.40
N LYS A 1079 24.72 -60.61 -20.74
CA LYS A 1079 25.60 -59.53 -21.21
C LYS A 1079 26.91 -60.10 -21.75
N GLU A 1080 27.33 -59.67 -22.94
CA GLU A 1080 28.64 -59.98 -23.52
C GLU A 1080 29.50 -58.72 -23.72
N PRO A 1081 30.76 -58.69 -23.19
CA PRO A 1081 31.40 -59.67 -22.32
C PRO A 1081 30.87 -59.61 -20.87
N MET A 1082 30.99 -60.70 -20.11
CA MET A 1082 30.55 -60.75 -18.71
C MET A 1082 31.40 -59.82 -17.83
N SER A 1083 30.87 -58.62 -17.55
CA SER A 1083 31.44 -57.68 -16.56
C SER A 1083 30.35 -57.07 -15.67
N SER A 1084 30.73 -56.61 -14.48
CA SER A 1084 29.82 -56.03 -13.48
C SER A 1084 29.34 -54.61 -13.81
N SER A 1085 29.95 -53.91 -14.77
CA SER A 1085 29.65 -52.51 -15.12
C SER A 1085 29.15 -52.39 -16.56
N ILE A 1086 27.98 -51.79 -16.78
CA ILE A 1086 27.36 -51.65 -18.11
C ILE A 1086 27.93 -50.42 -18.86
N SER A 1087 28.52 -50.66 -20.03
CA SER A 1087 29.00 -49.67 -21.01
C SER A 1087 28.02 -49.53 -22.17
N LYS A 1088 28.12 -48.42 -22.91
CA LYS A 1088 27.32 -48.17 -24.13
C LYS A 1088 27.61 -49.14 -25.28
N THR A 1089 28.71 -49.87 -25.22
CA THR A 1089 29.18 -50.81 -26.24
C THR A 1089 28.80 -52.27 -25.96
N ASP A 1090 28.14 -52.53 -24.83
CA ASP A 1090 27.83 -53.89 -24.40
C ASP A 1090 26.62 -54.45 -25.15
N VAL A 1091 26.70 -55.72 -25.53
CA VAL A 1091 25.61 -56.43 -26.24
C VAL A 1091 24.85 -57.30 -25.24
N PHE A 1092 23.52 -57.25 -25.32
CA PHE A 1092 22.62 -57.99 -24.44
C PHE A 1092 21.75 -58.96 -25.24
N GLU A 1093 21.72 -60.22 -24.82
CA GLU A 1093 20.88 -61.27 -25.41
C GLU A 1093 19.84 -61.76 -24.38
N LEU A 1094 18.64 -62.14 -24.85
CA LEU A 1094 17.61 -62.71 -23.99
C LEU A 1094 18.02 -64.10 -23.48
N ASN A 1095 17.93 -64.34 -22.18
CA ASN A 1095 18.20 -65.64 -21.61
C ASN A 1095 17.02 -66.60 -21.86
N SER A 1096 17.09 -67.35 -22.96
CA SER A 1096 16.09 -68.36 -23.35
C SER A 1096 15.93 -69.52 -22.36
N LYS A 1097 16.79 -69.64 -21.34
CA LYS A 1097 16.73 -70.67 -20.28
C LYS A 1097 16.21 -70.15 -18.94
N PHE A 1098 15.75 -68.90 -18.88
CA PHE A 1098 15.21 -68.31 -17.66
C PHE A 1098 13.90 -69.00 -17.26
N THR A 1099 13.81 -69.45 -16.00
CA THR A 1099 12.59 -70.04 -15.42
C THR A 1099 12.35 -69.46 -14.02
N ASP A 1100 11.11 -69.09 -13.71
CA ASP A 1100 10.69 -68.60 -12.39
C ASP A 1100 9.40 -69.33 -11.97
N ARG A 1101 9.17 -69.43 -10.66
CA ARG A 1101 7.99 -70.09 -10.09
C ARG A 1101 6.73 -69.23 -10.22
N MET A 1102 6.87 -67.91 -10.34
CA MET A 1102 5.73 -67.00 -10.50
C MET A 1102 5.61 -66.51 -11.95
N PRO A 1103 4.41 -66.59 -12.55
CA PRO A 1103 4.18 -66.10 -13.91
C PRO A 1103 4.25 -64.56 -14.03
N ARG A 1104 4.25 -63.84 -12.90
CA ARG A 1104 4.47 -62.39 -12.82
C ARG A 1104 5.64 -62.09 -11.88
N ILE A 1105 6.68 -61.44 -12.40
CA ILE A 1105 7.90 -61.13 -11.66
C ILE A 1105 8.06 -59.63 -11.56
N LYS A 1106 8.25 -59.11 -10.34
CA LYS A 1106 8.57 -57.70 -10.11
C LYS A 1106 10.07 -57.52 -9.98
N ILE A 1107 10.66 -56.74 -10.88
CA ILE A 1107 12.11 -56.47 -10.92
C ILE A 1107 12.37 -55.11 -10.26
N PRO A 1108 13.00 -55.06 -9.07
CA PRO A 1108 13.29 -53.81 -8.39
C PRO A 1108 14.49 -53.08 -9.03
N LEU A 1109 14.46 -51.74 -8.98
CA LEU A 1109 15.60 -50.89 -9.32
C LEU A 1109 16.64 -50.88 -8.17
N PRO A 1110 17.94 -50.62 -8.43
CA PRO A 1110 18.95 -50.53 -7.38
C PRO A 1110 18.64 -49.41 -6.37
N PRO A 1111 18.99 -49.57 -5.07
CA PRO A 1111 18.76 -48.56 -4.04
C PRO A 1111 19.60 -47.30 -4.30
N MET A 1112 18.99 -46.13 -4.08
CA MET A 1112 19.66 -44.84 -4.15
C MET A 1112 19.44 -44.10 -2.82
N ASP A 1113 20.47 -43.42 -2.31
CA ASP A 1113 20.31 -42.49 -1.19
C ASP A 1113 19.61 -41.21 -1.69
N GLU A 1114 18.30 -41.29 -1.81
CA GLU A 1114 17.46 -40.22 -2.35
C GLU A 1114 17.43 -38.99 -1.47
N ARG A 1115 17.60 -39.15 -0.16
CA ARG A 1115 17.57 -38.07 0.82
C ARG A 1115 18.71 -37.10 0.58
N LYS A 1116 19.93 -37.60 0.46
CA LYS A 1116 21.12 -36.77 0.18
C LYS A 1116 20.96 -35.96 -1.11
N LYS A 1117 20.43 -36.59 -2.17
CA LYS A 1117 20.21 -35.89 -3.44
C LYS A 1117 19.15 -34.79 -3.36
N VAL A 1118 18.05 -35.00 -2.62
CA VAL A 1118 17.03 -33.96 -2.42
C VAL A 1118 17.64 -32.73 -1.78
N VAL A 1119 18.42 -32.91 -0.72
CA VAL A 1119 19.06 -31.80 0.01
C VAL A 1119 20.04 -31.05 -0.90
N GLU A 1120 20.87 -31.75 -1.66
CA GLU A 1120 21.81 -31.13 -2.60
C GLU A 1120 21.10 -30.32 -3.72
N ASP A 1121 19.99 -30.84 -4.24
CA ASP A 1121 19.19 -30.14 -5.25
C ASP A 1121 18.53 -28.88 -4.67
N VAL A 1122 17.96 -28.96 -3.45
CA VAL A 1122 17.37 -27.81 -2.73
C VAL A 1122 18.41 -26.73 -2.46
N ASP A 1123 19.58 -27.11 -1.92
CA ASP A 1123 20.65 -26.15 -1.62
C ASP A 1123 21.16 -25.44 -2.87
N ARG A 1124 21.14 -26.12 -4.03
CA ARG A 1124 21.46 -25.51 -5.31
C ARG A 1124 20.40 -24.50 -5.73
N ASP A 1125 19.13 -24.85 -5.62
CA ASP A 1125 18.02 -23.97 -5.98
C ASP A 1125 17.96 -22.74 -5.05
N ARG A 1126 18.25 -22.90 -3.75
CA ARG A 1126 18.40 -21.78 -2.78
C ARG A 1126 19.47 -20.77 -3.20
N ARG A 1127 20.62 -21.23 -3.71
CA ARG A 1127 21.68 -20.33 -4.21
C ARG A 1127 21.17 -19.47 -5.36
N TYR A 1128 20.50 -20.08 -6.33
CA TYR A 1128 19.95 -19.34 -7.48
C TYR A 1128 18.83 -18.39 -7.07
N ALA A 1129 17.99 -18.77 -6.11
CA ALA A 1129 16.94 -17.89 -5.59
C ALA A 1129 17.51 -16.65 -4.89
N ILE A 1130 18.56 -16.83 -4.07
CA ILE A 1130 19.28 -15.71 -3.42
C ILE A 1130 19.91 -14.79 -4.47
N ASP A 1131 20.62 -15.33 -5.46
CA ASP A 1131 21.24 -14.52 -6.52
C ASP A 1131 20.20 -13.71 -7.29
N ALA A 1132 19.11 -14.36 -7.71
CA ALA A 1132 18.03 -13.71 -8.42
C ALA A 1132 17.38 -12.60 -7.57
N SER A 1133 17.24 -12.81 -6.26
CA SER A 1133 16.71 -11.82 -5.33
C SER A 1133 17.64 -10.63 -5.17
N LEU A 1134 18.93 -10.86 -4.93
CA LEU A 1134 19.94 -9.81 -4.80
C LEU A 1134 20.04 -8.95 -6.06
N VAL A 1135 20.10 -9.59 -7.24
CA VAL A 1135 20.14 -8.88 -8.53
C VAL A 1135 18.85 -8.10 -8.76
N ARG A 1136 17.68 -8.65 -8.44
CA ARG A 1136 16.39 -7.95 -8.60
C ARG A 1136 16.30 -6.71 -7.70
N ILE A 1137 16.71 -6.81 -6.44
CA ILE A 1137 16.74 -5.69 -5.49
C ILE A 1137 17.72 -4.61 -5.97
N MET A 1138 18.94 -5.00 -6.30
CA MET A 1138 19.99 -4.07 -6.73
C MET A 1138 19.71 -3.43 -8.09
N LYS A 1139 19.09 -4.15 -9.03
CA LYS A 1139 18.64 -3.59 -10.31
C LYS A 1139 17.60 -2.49 -10.13
N SER A 1140 16.73 -2.61 -9.13
CA SER A 1140 15.69 -1.63 -8.80
C SER A 1140 16.25 -0.43 -8.02
N ARG A 1141 17.04 -0.67 -6.97
CA ARG A 1141 17.54 0.38 -6.07
C ARG A 1141 18.78 1.11 -6.61
N LYS A 1142 19.55 0.47 -7.50
CA LYS A 1142 20.83 0.90 -8.07
C LYS A 1142 21.97 1.09 -7.07
N VAL A 1143 21.70 1.67 -5.90
CA VAL A 1143 22.62 1.86 -4.79
C VAL A 1143 21.91 1.48 -3.49
N LEU A 1144 22.51 0.64 -2.66
CA LEU A 1144 21.92 0.20 -1.40
C LEU A 1144 22.98 -0.11 -0.35
N GLY A 1145 22.68 0.12 0.93
CA GLY A 1145 23.56 -0.27 2.03
C GLY A 1145 23.60 -1.79 2.23
N HIS A 1146 24.75 -2.34 2.61
CA HIS A 1146 24.98 -3.78 2.78
C HIS A 1146 23.96 -4.42 3.73
N GLN A 1147 23.71 -3.82 4.89
CA GLN A 1147 22.75 -4.34 5.88
C GLN A 1147 21.30 -4.29 5.36
N GLN A 1148 20.94 -3.25 4.62
CA GLN A 1148 19.62 -3.12 4.00
C GLN A 1148 19.42 -4.19 2.92
N LEU A 1149 20.43 -4.42 2.07
CA LEU A 1149 20.38 -5.46 1.03
C LEU A 1149 20.21 -6.86 1.64
N VAL A 1150 20.94 -7.16 2.72
CA VAL A 1150 20.80 -8.44 3.43
C VAL A 1150 19.39 -8.58 4.01
N SER A 1151 18.86 -7.54 4.65
CA SER A 1151 17.52 -7.54 5.23
C SER A 1151 16.42 -7.75 4.17
N GLU A 1152 16.45 -6.97 3.08
CA GLU A 1152 15.47 -7.10 1.98
C GLU A 1152 15.58 -8.48 1.30
N CYS A 1153 16.78 -9.04 1.18
CA CYS A 1153 16.98 -10.39 0.60
C CYS A 1153 16.40 -11.48 1.50
N VAL A 1154 16.53 -11.37 2.83
CA VAL A 1154 15.91 -12.31 3.77
C VAL A 1154 14.38 -12.24 3.66
N GLU A 1155 13.83 -11.03 3.64
CA GLU A 1155 12.37 -10.82 3.53
C GLU A 1155 11.81 -11.41 2.24
N HIS A 1156 12.45 -11.15 1.09
CA HIS A 1156 12.01 -11.64 -0.22
C HIS A 1156 11.96 -13.18 -0.31
N ASN A 1157 12.90 -13.89 0.34
CA ASN A 1157 12.98 -15.35 0.28
C ASN A 1157 12.22 -16.07 1.40
N SER A 1158 11.86 -15.36 2.48
CA SER A 1158 11.25 -15.91 3.71
C SER A 1158 9.99 -16.76 3.50
N ARG A 1159 9.26 -16.54 2.38
CA ARG A 1159 8.07 -17.33 2.01
C ARG A 1159 8.40 -18.78 1.68
N MET A 1160 9.58 -19.05 1.10
CA MET A 1160 10.01 -20.40 0.70
C MET A 1160 11.01 -20.99 1.68
N PHE A 1161 11.99 -20.20 2.12
CA PHE A 1161 12.96 -20.61 3.12
C PHE A 1161 13.57 -19.39 3.81
N LYS A 1162 14.05 -19.58 5.04
CA LYS A 1162 14.80 -18.53 5.75
C LYS A 1162 16.28 -18.60 5.36
N PRO A 1163 16.82 -17.64 4.59
CA PRO A 1163 18.20 -17.74 4.12
C PRO A 1163 19.20 -17.50 5.26
N ASP A 1164 20.30 -18.23 5.26
CA ASP A 1164 21.43 -17.94 6.16
C ASP A 1164 22.13 -16.65 5.73
N ILE A 1165 22.36 -15.74 6.68
CA ILE A 1165 23.02 -14.45 6.45
C ILE A 1165 24.42 -14.66 5.87
N ASN A 1166 25.16 -15.68 6.32
CA ASN A 1166 26.49 -15.97 5.79
C ASN A 1166 26.44 -16.42 4.33
N MET A 1167 25.41 -17.17 3.96
CA MET A 1167 25.17 -17.57 2.58
C MET A 1167 24.88 -16.35 1.70
N ILE A 1168 24.01 -15.43 2.13
CA ILE A 1168 23.74 -14.17 1.41
C ILE A 1168 25.03 -13.38 1.21
N LYS A 1169 25.81 -13.16 2.29
CA LYS A 1169 27.09 -12.45 2.21
C LYS A 1169 28.03 -13.06 1.18
N LYS A 1170 28.16 -14.40 1.18
CA LYS A 1170 28.99 -15.12 0.20
C LYS A 1170 28.47 -14.95 -1.24
N ARG A 1171 27.15 -14.88 -1.45
CA ARG A 1171 26.57 -14.63 -2.78
C ARG A 1171 26.78 -13.19 -3.23
N ILE A 1172 26.71 -12.20 -2.34
CA ILE A 1172 27.06 -10.81 -2.65
C ILE A 1172 28.50 -10.71 -3.16
N GLU A 1173 29.46 -11.35 -2.49
CA GLU A 1173 30.87 -11.36 -2.95
C GLU A 1173 31.03 -12.05 -4.32
N ASP A 1174 30.29 -13.14 -4.58
CA ASP A 1174 30.31 -13.81 -5.89
C ASP A 1174 29.65 -12.97 -6.99
N LEU A 1175 28.72 -12.08 -6.65
CA LEU A 1175 28.15 -11.12 -7.61
C LEU A 1175 29.11 -9.94 -7.86
N ILE A 1176 29.88 -9.52 -6.84
CA ILE A 1176 30.94 -8.52 -7.01
C ILE A 1176 32.04 -9.08 -7.91
N SER A 1177 32.50 -10.31 -7.68
CA SER A 1177 33.56 -10.93 -8.50
C SER A 1177 33.17 -11.21 -9.95
N ARG A 1178 31.86 -11.21 -10.25
CA ARG A 1178 31.30 -11.36 -11.61
C ARG A 1178 30.88 -10.03 -12.23
N ASP A 1179 31.31 -8.91 -11.65
CA ASP A 1179 31.04 -7.54 -12.11
C ASP A 1179 29.53 -7.19 -12.20
N TYR A 1180 28.68 -7.81 -11.38
CA TYR A 1180 27.27 -7.41 -11.25
C TYR A 1180 27.09 -6.30 -10.20
N LEU A 1181 27.97 -6.25 -9.20
CA LEU A 1181 27.94 -5.30 -8.08
C LEU A 1181 29.33 -4.72 -7.83
N GLU A 1182 29.39 -3.50 -7.30
CA GLU A 1182 30.63 -2.84 -6.89
C GLU A 1182 30.45 -2.22 -5.49
N ARG A 1183 31.51 -2.17 -4.70
CA ARG A 1183 31.53 -1.38 -3.46
C ARG A 1183 31.87 0.06 -3.76
N ASP A 1184 31.16 1.00 -3.15
CA ASP A 1184 31.49 2.41 -3.28
C ASP A 1184 32.93 2.70 -2.80
N SER A 1185 33.62 3.59 -3.51
CA SER A 1185 35.02 3.94 -3.27
C SER A 1185 35.26 4.69 -1.96
N GLU A 1186 34.27 5.43 -1.48
CA GLU A 1186 34.35 6.21 -0.23
C GLU A 1186 33.76 5.44 0.96
N ASN A 1187 32.71 4.64 0.72
CA ASN A 1187 32.06 3.85 1.77
C ASN A 1187 31.84 2.37 1.37
N PRO A 1188 32.66 1.43 1.89
CA PRO A 1188 32.54 0.01 1.58
C PRO A 1188 31.20 -0.63 1.99
N ASN A 1189 30.42 0.02 2.86
CA ASN A 1189 29.09 -0.44 3.25
C ASN A 1189 28.00 -0.13 2.22
N ILE A 1190 28.32 0.63 1.17
CA ILE A 1190 27.40 0.95 0.07
C ILE A 1190 27.77 0.08 -1.14
N LEU A 1191 26.76 -0.59 -1.70
CA LEU A 1191 26.89 -1.39 -2.91
C LEU A 1191 26.20 -0.68 -4.08
N LYS A 1192 26.81 -0.75 -5.25
CA LYS A 1192 26.31 -0.22 -6.53
C LYS A 1192 26.05 -1.37 -7.50
N TYR A 1193 25.01 -1.25 -8.30
CA TYR A 1193 24.71 -2.20 -9.38
C TYR A 1193 25.39 -1.75 -10.68
N LEU A 1194 26.16 -2.65 -11.31
CA LEU A 1194 27.01 -2.32 -12.45
C LEU A 1194 26.38 -2.55 -13.83
N ALA A 1195 25.26 -3.29 -13.91
CA ALA A 1195 24.65 -3.72 -15.18
C ALA A 1195 23.47 -2.87 -15.68
#